data_AF-A0AAD5NX09-F1
#
_entry.id   AF-A0AAD5NX09-F1
#
_cell.length_a   1.000
_cell.length_b   1.000
_cell.length_c   1.000
_cell.angle_alpha   90.00
_cell.angle_beta   90.00
_cell.angle_gamma   90.00
#
_symmetry.space_group_name_H-M   'P 1'
#
loop_
_entity.id
_entity.type
_entity.pdbx_description
1 polymer ?
#
loop_
_entity_poly.entity_id
_entity_poly.type
_entity_poly.pdbx_seq_one_letter_code
_entity_poly.pdbx_strand_id
1 'polypeptide(L)'
;MPNSAPRPTPFAQSPPFPSTTPSPPMSRPGPPPPGVVPRPTGTPQTTLPPNVAPGRPTGPPMGQSMPFGSRPPPGSMPSSMGSGSPVGFPPSGARPVGAFPSSGSLSGPSAPPPGARPGPFASSSPLTSGLSVPPTSAAGGFSNGPSAFAASGVPLSGPRFPPAGSALQSQTPPVGPPSMMTSAWPPSQPPSMGAPLVGSGTVSSLVPPVQQAMPFSAAHQVVPPFSGPPPQGMPPTQNSPFGQQTWPPQQMGPPPPISGSVQPPRMFGMPPPLPTQSMTTIPPAMGQTGAPVAASSKIDPQQIPRPVPGSSVILCDTREGNQANPPPPATSEFIARDTGNCSPRYMRCTISQIPCTNDLLTTSGMQLALLVQPLALPHPSEEAIQVVDFGENGPVRCSRCKAYINPFMKFIDQGRRFICNLCGFTDETPRDYHCNLGPDGRRRDADERPELCRGTVEFIATKEYTVRDPMPAVYFFLIDVSMNAIQTGATAAACSAISQVISDLPEGPRTMVGIATFDVTIHFYNLKRALQQPLMLIVPDVEDVYTPLETDVIVQLSECRQHLELLLESIPSMFESSRTAESAFGAAVKAAFLAMKSTGGKLLVFQSVLPSVGIGALSAREAEGRSNTSAGEKEAHKLLQPADKTLKSMAIEFAEYQVCVDVFITTQTYVDIASLSVIPRTTGGQVYYYYPFSALSDPAKLYNDLRWNISRPQGFESVMRVRCSQGIQVQEYYGNFCKRIPTDIDLPSIDCNKAIMVTLKHDDKLQDGSECAFQCALLYTTVYGQRRIRVTTLSLPCTSNLSNLYRSADLDTQFTCFMKQAANEIPSTPLLNVREHMTNLCVNALVSYRKFCATVSSSGQLILPEALKLLPLYTLALIKSIGLRTDGRIDDRSFWITYVSSLSIPLAIPYVYPRMMAVHDVDLKGEDGSVIPPFLPLSSEHVSDDGVYLLENGEDALIYVGSTVDSNILHELFGVSSVDEIPTLFVLQQYDNPLSKKLNDVINEIRRQRCSYLRLKLCKKGDASGMLFFSYLVEDKIPTGGQSYVEAELTNIREEIKVGDTSAKKSTEEKSRTSEQKYDKVSEEDRDGEILCEQVENDLHVQALGMEKSDVQADVIANSKMEESDAHADDAAKADGLASESDAHEHLSDP
;
A
#
# COMPACT_ATOMS: atom_id res chain seq x y z
N MET A 1 26.56 3.91 -36.73
CA MET A 1 27.84 3.17 -36.84
C MET A 1 27.52 1.70 -37.04
N PRO A 2 27.99 1.04 -38.12
CA PRO A 2 27.73 -0.38 -38.35
C PRO A 2 28.92 -1.28 -37.96
N ASN A 3 28.75 -2.11 -36.93
CA ASN A 3 29.40 -3.41 -36.76
C ASN A 3 28.90 -4.08 -35.47
N SER A 4 27.92 -4.98 -35.59
CA SER A 4 27.29 -5.69 -34.48
C SER A 4 27.32 -7.20 -34.70
N ALA A 5 28.36 -7.86 -34.20
CA ALA A 5 28.39 -9.32 -34.06
C ALA A 5 27.72 -9.73 -32.73
N PRO A 6 26.86 -10.76 -32.71
CA PRO A 6 26.13 -11.14 -31.49
C PRO A 6 27.03 -11.83 -30.46
N ARG A 7 27.01 -11.35 -29.21
CA ARG A 7 27.49 -12.08 -28.03
C ARG A 7 26.32 -12.90 -27.42
N PRO A 8 26.57 -14.10 -26.87
CA PRO A 8 25.51 -14.95 -26.33
C PRO A 8 25.01 -14.47 -24.95
N THR A 9 23.75 -14.80 -24.64
CA THR A 9 23.10 -14.51 -23.36
C THR A 9 23.41 -15.59 -22.29
N PRO A 10 23.61 -15.23 -21.00
CA PRO A 10 24.01 -16.16 -19.95
C PRO A 10 22.83 -16.74 -19.13
N PHE A 11 21.68 -17.03 -19.74
CA PHE A 11 20.50 -17.56 -19.04
C PHE A 11 19.79 -18.68 -19.81
N ALA A 12 20.48 -19.82 -20.00
CA ALA A 12 19.89 -21.05 -20.54
C ALA A 12 20.68 -22.31 -20.15
N GLN A 13 20.65 -22.70 -18.87
CA GLN A 13 21.08 -24.04 -18.43
C GLN A 13 20.06 -24.64 -17.46
N SER A 14 19.47 -25.75 -17.85
CA SER A 14 18.64 -26.60 -16.99
C SER A 14 19.52 -27.49 -16.10
N PRO A 15 19.11 -27.76 -14.85
CA PRO A 15 19.95 -28.49 -13.89
C PRO A 15 20.00 -30.01 -14.21
N PRO A 16 21.17 -30.67 -14.08
CA PRO A 16 21.29 -32.12 -14.16
C PRO A 16 20.95 -32.80 -12.82
N PHE A 17 20.36 -34.00 -12.87
CA PHE A 17 20.07 -34.80 -11.69
C PHE A 17 21.35 -35.40 -11.05
N PRO A 18 21.51 -35.35 -9.71
CA PRO A 18 22.55 -36.10 -9.02
C PRO A 18 22.15 -37.57 -8.83
N SER A 19 23.10 -38.49 -9.05
CA SER A 19 22.98 -39.90 -8.67
C SER A 19 24.35 -40.48 -8.35
N THR A 20 24.41 -41.43 -7.40
CA THR A 20 25.66 -41.83 -6.74
C THR A 20 26.00 -43.31 -6.90
N THR A 21 26.94 -43.62 -7.82
CA THR A 21 27.97 -44.71 -7.75
C THR A 21 27.56 -46.20 -7.59
N PRO A 22 28.38 -47.19 -8.03
CA PRO A 22 29.54 -47.16 -8.93
C PRO A 22 29.43 -48.14 -10.14
N SER A 23 30.54 -48.30 -10.89
CA SER A 23 30.74 -49.05 -12.17
C SER A 23 31.12 -50.55 -11.93
N PRO A 24 31.49 -51.42 -12.93
CA PRO A 24 31.93 -51.23 -14.34
C PRO A 24 31.42 -52.31 -15.36
N PRO A 25 32.08 -52.63 -16.50
CA PRO A 25 32.41 -51.79 -17.69
C PRO A 25 31.94 -52.41 -19.04
N MET A 26 32.02 -51.65 -20.17
CA MET A 26 32.65 -52.04 -21.47
C MET A 26 32.16 -51.20 -22.70
N SER A 27 33.13 -50.74 -23.51
CA SER A 27 33.12 -50.58 -24.98
C SER A 27 32.08 -49.71 -25.75
N ARG A 28 32.59 -48.60 -26.32
CA ARG A 28 32.15 -47.89 -27.56
C ARG A 28 32.15 -48.84 -28.78
N PRO A 29 31.46 -48.57 -29.93
CA PRO A 29 31.36 -47.30 -30.70
C PRO A 29 29.95 -46.67 -30.71
N GLY A 30 29.61 -45.56 -31.38
CA GLY A 30 30.25 -44.77 -32.45
C GLY A 30 29.28 -44.64 -33.66
N PRO A 31 28.78 -43.44 -34.03
CA PRO A 31 27.55 -43.32 -34.84
C PRO A 31 27.76 -43.04 -36.35
N PRO A 32 26.75 -43.32 -37.20
CA PRO A 32 26.63 -42.79 -38.56
C PRO A 32 25.71 -41.53 -38.64
N PRO A 33 25.90 -40.63 -39.63
CA PRO A 33 25.11 -39.41 -39.85
C PRO A 33 23.85 -39.63 -40.73
N PRO A 34 22.94 -38.64 -40.88
CA PRO A 34 21.59 -38.84 -41.42
C PRO A 34 21.39 -38.45 -42.90
N GLY A 35 20.30 -38.94 -43.52
CA GLY A 35 19.65 -38.21 -44.62
C GLY A 35 18.79 -38.99 -45.62
N VAL A 36 17.85 -38.23 -46.23
CA VAL A 36 17.19 -38.44 -47.55
C VAL A 36 16.02 -39.46 -47.63
N VAL A 37 14.93 -38.98 -48.23
CA VAL A 37 13.68 -39.71 -48.58
C VAL A 37 13.74 -40.12 -50.07
N PRO A 38 13.12 -41.24 -50.51
CA PRO A 38 11.78 -41.10 -51.13
C PRO A 38 10.82 -42.32 -51.03
N ARG A 39 9.56 -42.08 -51.41
CA ARG A 39 8.50 -43.06 -51.81
C ARG A 39 8.67 -43.39 -53.33
N PRO A 40 7.87 -44.24 -54.03
CA PRO A 40 6.70 -45.06 -53.65
C PRO A 40 6.63 -46.50 -54.29
N THR A 41 5.43 -47.14 -54.21
CA THR A 41 4.95 -48.36 -54.92
C THR A 41 5.48 -49.73 -54.45
N GLY A 42 4.70 -50.84 -54.47
CA GLY A 42 3.23 -50.93 -54.58
C GLY A 42 2.60 -52.31 -54.88
N THR A 43 2.08 -53.01 -53.84
CA THR A 43 1.02 -54.08 -53.89
C THR A 43 1.35 -55.41 -54.65
N PRO A 44 0.51 -56.48 -54.65
CA PRO A 44 -0.78 -56.75 -53.96
C PRO A 44 -0.87 -58.14 -53.21
N GLN A 45 -2.11 -58.53 -52.84
CA GLN A 45 -2.58 -59.83 -52.27
C GLN A 45 -2.33 -60.07 -50.75
N THR A 46 -3.27 -60.64 -49.95
CA THR A 46 -4.58 -61.26 -50.27
C THR A 46 -5.63 -61.11 -49.13
N THR A 47 -6.92 -61.33 -49.47
CA THR A 47 -8.08 -61.65 -48.60
C THR A 47 -8.73 -60.57 -47.71
N LEU A 48 -10.06 -60.71 -47.57
CA LEU A 48 -11.14 -59.82 -47.07
C LEU A 48 -12.37 -60.74 -46.78
N PRO A 49 -13.57 -60.27 -46.34
CA PRO A 49 -14.02 -59.21 -45.41
C PRO A 49 -14.86 -59.90 -44.27
N PRO A 50 -16.00 -59.43 -43.67
CA PRO A 50 -16.70 -58.13 -43.73
C PRO A 50 -17.34 -57.55 -42.41
N ASN A 51 -17.83 -56.31 -42.53
CA ASN A 51 -19.04 -55.72 -41.88
C ASN A 51 -19.09 -55.49 -40.35
N VAL A 52 -19.87 -54.51 -39.81
CA VAL A 52 -20.38 -53.20 -40.31
C VAL A 52 -20.82 -52.35 -39.09
N ALA A 53 -21.01 -51.02 -39.24
CA ALA A 53 -21.45 -50.09 -38.18
C ALA A 53 -22.96 -49.71 -38.30
N PRO A 54 -23.43 -48.54 -37.80
CA PRO A 54 -23.70 -48.15 -36.41
C PRO A 54 -25.22 -47.96 -36.08
N GLY A 55 -25.60 -47.73 -34.81
CA GLY A 55 -27.01 -47.46 -34.42
C GLY A 55 -27.22 -46.83 -33.02
N ARG A 56 -28.42 -46.27 -32.76
CA ARG A 56 -28.84 -45.56 -31.52
C ARG A 56 -30.30 -45.97 -31.12
N PRO A 57 -31.05 -45.26 -30.24
CA PRO A 57 -31.43 -45.67 -28.87
C PRO A 57 -32.90 -46.14 -28.66
N THR A 58 -33.20 -46.70 -27.47
CA THR A 58 -34.55 -46.81 -26.86
C THR A 58 -34.50 -46.80 -25.32
N GLY A 59 -35.47 -46.15 -24.64
CA GLY A 59 -35.76 -46.25 -23.19
C GLY A 59 -36.93 -47.20 -22.88
N PRO A 60 -37.73 -47.08 -21.79
CA PRO A 60 -37.83 -46.05 -20.71
C PRO A 60 -37.40 -46.68 -19.33
N PRO A 61 -37.97 -46.48 -18.10
CA PRO A 61 -39.02 -45.57 -17.55
C PRO A 61 -38.74 -44.93 -16.15
N MET A 62 -39.80 -44.32 -15.57
CA MET A 62 -40.18 -44.02 -14.16
C MET A 62 -39.12 -43.99 -13.02
N GLY A 63 -39.12 -42.99 -12.12
CA GLY A 63 -39.88 -41.71 -12.08
C GLY A 63 -39.97 -41.02 -10.70
N GLN A 64 -40.20 -39.68 -10.70
CA GLN A 64 -40.56 -38.79 -9.54
C GLN A 64 -39.48 -38.62 -8.43
N SER A 65 -39.33 -37.49 -7.72
CA SER A 65 -40.03 -36.18 -7.70
C SER A 65 -39.08 -34.98 -7.35
N MET A 66 -39.53 -33.76 -7.66
CA MET A 66 -38.97 -32.42 -7.31
C MET A 66 -39.71 -31.86 -6.04
N PRO A 67 -39.43 -30.65 -5.45
CA PRO A 67 -38.88 -29.42 -6.05
C PRO A 67 -38.05 -28.45 -5.14
N PHE A 68 -37.99 -27.16 -5.56
CA PHE A 68 -37.36 -25.95 -5.01
C PHE A 68 -35.87 -25.70 -5.37
N GLY A 69 -35.46 -24.50 -5.83
CA GLY A 69 -36.27 -23.34 -6.26
C GLY A 69 -35.46 -22.03 -6.37
N SER A 70 -35.22 -21.50 -7.58
CA SER A 70 -34.41 -20.29 -7.84
C SER A 70 -35.24 -19.15 -8.47
N ARG A 71 -34.98 -17.89 -8.08
CA ARG A 71 -35.77 -16.68 -8.43
C ARG A 71 -35.00 -15.70 -9.34
N PRO A 72 -35.61 -15.09 -10.37
CA PRO A 72 -34.95 -14.17 -11.31
C PRO A 72 -35.09 -12.67 -10.94
N PRO A 73 -34.31 -11.77 -11.60
CA PRO A 73 -34.49 -10.32 -11.57
C PRO A 73 -35.56 -9.81 -12.57
N PRO A 74 -36.06 -8.56 -12.43
CA PRO A 74 -37.04 -7.93 -13.33
C PRO A 74 -36.37 -7.11 -14.47
N GLY A 75 -37.06 -6.75 -15.57
CA GLY A 75 -38.39 -7.17 -16.02
C GLY A 75 -39.10 -6.14 -16.91
N SER A 76 -39.71 -6.58 -18.02
CA SER A 76 -40.66 -5.81 -18.84
C SER A 76 -41.55 -6.75 -19.68
N MET A 77 -42.80 -6.34 -19.93
CA MET A 77 -43.81 -7.07 -20.71
C MET A 77 -43.85 -6.56 -22.17
N PRO A 78 -44.30 -7.39 -23.15
CA PRO A 78 -45.71 -7.29 -23.52
C PRO A 78 -46.43 -8.62 -23.81
N SER A 79 -47.75 -8.55 -23.76
CA SER A 79 -48.73 -9.61 -23.98
C SER A 79 -48.74 -10.21 -25.40
N SER A 80 -49.09 -11.50 -25.55
CA SER A 80 -50.37 -11.95 -26.16
C SER A 80 -50.38 -13.46 -26.50
N MET A 81 -51.50 -13.91 -27.09
CA MET A 81 -51.85 -15.27 -27.52
C MET A 81 -50.81 -15.88 -28.51
N GLY A 82 -50.69 -17.19 -28.70
CA GLY A 82 -51.42 -18.33 -28.12
C GLY A 82 -51.70 -19.44 -29.16
N SER A 83 -51.81 -20.70 -28.71
CA SER A 83 -52.11 -21.92 -29.51
C SER A 83 -51.07 -22.39 -30.54
N GLY A 84 -51.10 -23.69 -30.90
CA GLY A 84 -50.58 -24.17 -32.21
C GLY A 84 -49.21 -24.83 -32.28
N SER A 85 -49.06 -26.04 -31.72
CA SER A 85 -48.27 -27.11 -32.40
C SER A 85 -49.20 -27.82 -33.42
N PRO A 86 -48.75 -28.68 -34.38
CA PRO A 86 -47.45 -29.38 -34.46
C PRO A 86 -46.85 -29.57 -35.90
N VAL A 87 -45.88 -30.50 -36.03
CA VAL A 87 -45.40 -31.22 -37.25
C VAL A 87 -44.42 -30.47 -38.19
N GLY A 88 -43.36 -31.16 -38.66
CA GLY A 88 -42.63 -30.77 -39.90
C GLY A 88 -41.10 -30.92 -39.95
N PHE A 89 -40.54 -32.14 -39.88
CA PHE A 89 -39.14 -32.45 -40.28
C PHE A 89 -39.01 -32.62 -41.82
N PRO A 90 -37.81 -32.76 -42.44
CA PRO A 90 -36.44 -32.23 -42.23
C PRO A 90 -35.92 -31.66 -43.59
N PRO A 91 -34.71 -31.94 -44.17
CA PRO A 91 -33.33 -32.16 -43.67
C PRO A 91 -32.27 -31.22 -44.34
N SER A 92 -30.98 -31.51 -44.10
CA SER A 92 -29.78 -30.86 -44.66
C SER A 92 -29.54 -31.07 -46.18
N GLY A 93 -28.76 -30.17 -46.81
CA GLY A 93 -28.20 -30.34 -48.18
C GLY A 93 -27.06 -29.34 -48.46
N ALA A 94 -26.01 -29.72 -49.20
CA ALA A 94 -24.72 -29.02 -49.19
C ALA A 94 -24.20 -28.52 -50.56
N ARG A 95 -23.34 -27.47 -50.52
CA ARG A 95 -22.24 -27.16 -51.47
C ARG A 95 -22.66 -26.74 -52.93
N PRO A 96 -21.73 -26.28 -53.81
CA PRO A 96 -20.84 -25.09 -53.69
C PRO A 96 -20.74 -24.25 -55.01
N VAL A 97 -19.79 -23.28 -55.09
CA VAL A 97 -19.36 -22.50 -56.30
C VAL A 97 -20.37 -21.40 -56.76
N GLY A 98 -19.99 -20.21 -57.24
CA GLY A 98 -18.68 -19.50 -57.29
C GLY A 98 -18.64 -18.36 -58.35
N ALA A 99 -17.48 -17.69 -58.48
CA ALA A 99 -17.06 -16.71 -59.53
C ALA A 99 -17.32 -15.18 -59.37
N PHE A 100 -16.40 -14.43 -60.01
CA PHE A 100 -16.17 -12.96 -60.13
C PHE A 100 -17.06 -12.29 -61.23
N PRO A 101 -17.04 -10.96 -61.55
CA PRO A 101 -16.05 -9.86 -61.35
C PRO A 101 -16.61 -8.59 -60.63
N SER A 102 -15.92 -7.46 -60.33
CA SER A 102 -14.90 -6.60 -61.01
C SER A 102 -15.48 -5.78 -62.19
N SER A 103 -15.10 -4.52 -62.52
CA SER A 103 -13.98 -3.63 -62.11
C SER A 103 -14.14 -2.15 -62.54
N GLY A 104 -13.62 -1.18 -61.76
CA GLY A 104 -13.14 0.17 -62.20
C GLY A 104 -14.16 1.26 -62.61
N SER A 105 -13.79 2.54 -62.85
CA SER A 105 -12.58 3.32 -62.47
C SER A 105 -12.66 4.82 -62.90
N LEU A 106 -11.86 5.70 -62.26
CA LEU A 106 -11.32 7.02 -62.72
C LEU A 106 -12.09 8.37 -62.60
N SER A 107 -11.29 9.43 -62.40
CA SER A 107 -11.46 10.89 -62.64
C SER A 107 -12.33 11.79 -61.72
N GLY A 108 -11.73 12.92 -61.31
CA GLY A 108 -12.38 14.18 -60.83
C GLY A 108 -12.23 15.29 -61.89
N PRO A 109 -12.13 16.62 -61.56
CA PRO A 109 -11.95 17.27 -60.25
C PRO A 109 -12.85 18.55 -60.03
N SER A 110 -12.40 19.49 -59.16
CA SER A 110 -12.75 20.94 -59.05
C SER A 110 -13.70 21.44 -57.93
N ALA A 111 -13.57 22.73 -57.59
CA ALA A 111 -14.21 23.56 -56.53
C ALA A 111 -13.90 25.07 -56.83
N PRO A 112 -14.23 26.11 -56.00
CA PRO A 112 -15.15 26.21 -54.84
C PRO A 112 -16.32 27.27 -54.97
N PRO A 113 -16.39 28.44 -54.27
CA PRO A 113 -17.49 28.80 -53.31
C PRO A 113 -18.26 30.11 -53.73
N PRO A 114 -18.90 30.99 -52.87
CA PRO A 114 -19.19 30.97 -51.41
C PRO A 114 -20.57 31.51 -50.90
N GLY A 115 -20.94 31.11 -49.67
CA GLY A 115 -21.26 32.00 -48.53
C GLY A 115 -22.63 32.73 -48.37
N ALA A 116 -23.25 32.58 -47.19
CA ALA A 116 -24.01 33.63 -46.47
C ALA A 116 -24.39 33.20 -45.02
N ARG A 117 -24.56 34.17 -44.10
CA ARG A 117 -25.15 34.06 -42.73
C ARG A 117 -26.03 35.30 -42.51
N PRO A 118 -27.12 35.25 -41.70
CA PRO A 118 -27.00 35.43 -40.25
C PRO A 118 -28.04 34.64 -39.40
N GLY A 119 -27.97 34.77 -38.07
CA GLY A 119 -29.06 34.45 -37.11
C GLY A 119 -29.63 35.74 -36.51
N PRO A 120 -30.13 35.77 -35.24
CA PRO A 120 -30.43 34.69 -34.29
C PRO A 120 -31.92 34.69 -33.84
N PHE A 121 -32.31 33.86 -32.87
CA PHE A 121 -33.12 34.20 -31.66
C PHE A 121 -33.47 32.94 -30.85
N ALA A 122 -34.14 33.08 -29.70
CA ALA A 122 -34.28 32.04 -28.67
C ALA A 122 -35.74 31.77 -28.24
N SER A 123 -35.89 30.70 -27.43
CA SER A 123 -36.98 30.37 -26.50
C SER A 123 -38.39 29.98 -27.00
N SER A 124 -38.82 28.82 -26.49
CA SER A 124 -40.19 28.38 -26.13
C SER A 124 -41.25 28.02 -27.19
N SER A 125 -41.77 26.80 -26.99
CA SER A 125 -43.00 26.12 -27.46
C SER A 125 -44.31 26.83 -26.97
N PRO A 126 -45.58 26.34 -27.20
CA PRO A 126 -46.00 24.99 -27.64
C PRO A 126 -47.25 24.84 -28.58
N LEU A 127 -47.53 23.56 -28.88
CA LEU A 127 -48.80 22.87 -29.22
C LEU A 127 -50.15 23.64 -29.17
N THR A 128 -51.07 23.33 -30.10
CA THR A 128 -52.53 23.50 -29.91
C THR A 128 -53.39 22.42 -30.62
N SER A 129 -54.71 22.45 -30.33
CA SER A 129 -55.82 21.55 -30.75
C SER A 129 -55.91 20.21 -29.99
N GLY A 130 -56.92 19.91 -29.15
CA GLY A 130 -58.17 20.63 -28.76
C GLY A 130 -59.00 19.74 -27.77
N LEU A 131 -60.20 20.02 -27.23
CA LEU A 131 -61.16 21.15 -27.06
C LEU A 131 -62.25 20.64 -26.03
N SER A 132 -63.13 21.39 -25.33
CA SER A 132 -63.13 22.76 -24.75
C SER A 132 -64.50 23.08 -24.05
N VAL A 133 -64.53 23.83 -22.92
CA VAL A 133 -65.63 24.77 -22.47
C VAL A 133 -66.98 24.13 -21.97
N PRO A 134 -67.71 24.61 -20.91
CA PRO A 134 -67.45 25.59 -19.83
C PRO A 134 -67.76 25.03 -18.36
N PRO A 135 -68.37 25.71 -17.33
CA PRO A 135 -67.63 25.91 -16.05
C PRO A 135 -68.42 25.81 -14.69
N THR A 136 -67.77 26.27 -13.59
CA THR A 136 -68.29 26.82 -12.29
C THR A 136 -68.80 25.91 -11.14
N SER A 137 -68.63 26.47 -9.93
CA SER A 137 -69.24 26.13 -8.61
C SER A 137 -68.46 25.20 -7.66
N ALA A 138 -68.73 25.31 -6.36
CA ALA A 138 -68.00 24.65 -5.26
C ALA A 138 -68.94 24.11 -4.18
N ALA A 139 -68.56 22.99 -3.53
CA ALA A 139 -69.04 22.50 -2.23
C ALA A 139 -68.14 21.31 -1.80
N GLY A 140 -68.11 20.95 -0.52
CA GLY A 140 -67.29 19.82 -0.01
C GLY A 140 -68.08 18.79 0.80
N GLY A 141 -67.36 17.89 1.48
CA GLY A 141 -67.88 17.12 2.63
C GLY A 141 -67.79 15.59 2.55
N PHE A 142 -67.03 15.01 3.50
CA PHE A 142 -67.33 13.77 4.26
C PHE A 142 -67.46 12.40 3.51
N SER A 143 -67.15 11.23 4.09
CA SER A 143 -66.44 10.85 5.33
C SER A 143 -66.10 9.33 5.35
N ASN A 144 -65.56 8.84 6.48
CA ASN A 144 -65.55 7.47 7.02
C ASN A 144 -64.24 6.66 6.93
N GLY A 145 -63.76 6.28 8.12
CA GLY A 145 -62.80 5.21 8.40
C GLY A 145 -62.96 4.73 9.86
N PRO A 146 -62.24 3.66 10.27
CA PRO A 146 -61.91 3.38 11.68
C PRO A 146 -60.47 2.85 11.88
N SER A 147 -59.89 2.58 13.07
CA SER A 147 -59.96 3.09 14.46
C SER A 147 -59.03 2.21 15.34
N ALA A 148 -58.47 2.59 16.48
CA ALA A 148 -58.14 3.87 17.15
C ALA A 148 -57.33 3.55 18.45
N PHE A 149 -57.04 4.54 19.31
CA PHE A 149 -56.48 4.40 20.69
C PHE A 149 -55.02 3.89 20.79
N ALA A 150 -54.33 3.81 21.93
CA ALA A 150 -54.12 4.70 23.11
C ALA A 150 -53.00 4.04 23.99
N ALA A 151 -52.33 4.66 24.97
CA ALA A 151 -52.28 6.02 25.52
C ALA A 151 -50.80 6.52 25.52
N SER A 152 -50.23 7.43 26.32
CA SER A 152 -50.60 8.24 27.51
C SER A 152 -49.68 9.51 27.52
N GLY A 153 -49.65 10.47 28.45
CA GLY A 153 -50.20 10.63 29.81
C GLY A 153 -49.13 10.39 30.90
N VAL A 154 -48.88 11.25 31.91
CA VAL A 154 -49.54 12.52 32.33
C VAL A 154 -48.55 13.50 33.03
N PRO A 155 -48.77 14.83 33.02
CA PRO A 155 -47.92 15.88 33.65
C PRO A 155 -48.50 16.42 34.99
N LEU A 156 -47.84 17.42 35.66
CA LEU A 156 -48.53 18.52 36.41
C LEU A 156 -47.66 19.69 37.01
N SER A 157 -48.05 20.95 36.70
CA SER A 157 -48.16 22.18 37.56
C SER A 157 -46.97 23.15 37.94
N GLY A 158 -47.25 24.48 37.95
CA GLY A 158 -46.43 25.58 38.59
C GLY A 158 -46.54 27.03 37.97
N PRO A 159 -46.74 28.19 38.69
CA PRO A 159 -47.12 29.49 38.03
C PRO A 159 -46.56 30.90 38.50
N ARG A 160 -46.77 31.95 37.65
CA ARG A 160 -46.99 33.44 37.89
C ARG A 160 -45.87 34.53 37.70
N PHE A 161 -46.31 35.82 37.64
CA PHE A 161 -45.75 37.11 37.07
C PHE A 161 -45.67 38.26 38.14
N PRO A 162 -45.34 39.59 37.85
CA PRO A 162 -44.36 40.32 36.99
C PRO A 162 -43.54 41.38 37.84
N PRO A 163 -43.46 42.74 37.65
CA PRO A 163 -43.18 43.67 36.52
C PRO A 163 -42.09 44.80 36.74
N ALA A 164 -41.68 45.52 35.67
CA ALA A 164 -41.12 46.92 35.54
C ALA A 164 -39.89 47.41 36.38
N GLY A 165 -38.98 48.30 35.91
CA GLY A 165 -38.88 49.17 34.71
C GLY A 165 -38.58 50.64 35.14
N SER A 166 -37.81 51.53 34.49
CA SER A 166 -37.06 51.62 33.19
C SER A 166 -35.98 52.75 33.33
N ALA A 167 -35.21 53.31 32.38
CA ALA A 167 -35.10 53.25 30.90
C ALA A 167 -33.60 53.21 30.43
N LEU A 168 -32.92 54.07 29.64
CA LEU A 168 -33.17 55.37 28.95
C LEU A 168 -32.13 55.61 27.81
N GLN A 169 -32.55 56.22 26.67
CA GLN A 169 -31.76 56.59 25.44
C GLN A 169 -31.05 55.43 24.66
N SER A 170 -30.96 55.41 23.31
CA SER A 170 -31.64 56.21 22.26
C SER A 170 -31.62 55.57 20.85
N GLN A 171 -32.81 55.32 20.27
CA GLN A 171 -33.28 55.34 18.85
C GLN A 171 -32.48 54.77 17.63
N THR A 172 -33.28 54.32 16.63
CA THR A 172 -32.98 53.68 15.31
C THR A 172 -34.14 54.10 14.33
N PRO A 173 -34.67 53.38 13.28
CA PRO A 173 -34.23 52.19 12.50
C PRO A 173 -34.09 52.28 10.92
N PRO A 174 -35.05 51.94 9.99
CA PRO A 174 -34.73 50.98 8.89
C PRO A 174 -35.32 51.19 7.44
N VAL A 175 -35.06 50.23 6.53
CA VAL A 175 -35.74 49.91 5.22
C VAL A 175 -35.49 50.87 4.01
N GLY A 176 -35.58 50.37 2.75
CA GLY A 176 -35.52 51.13 1.46
C GLY A 176 -36.88 51.18 0.72
N PRO A 177 -37.00 51.45 -0.61
CA PRO A 177 -36.03 51.72 -1.69
C PRO A 177 -36.27 53.14 -2.33
N PRO A 178 -36.44 53.38 -3.66
CA PRO A 178 -35.53 53.30 -4.82
C PRO A 178 -35.16 54.67 -5.52
N SER A 179 -34.16 54.65 -6.42
CA SER A 179 -33.93 55.45 -7.67
C SER A 179 -34.35 56.94 -7.83
N MET A 180 -33.39 57.83 -8.21
CA MET A 180 -33.31 58.56 -9.52
C MET A 180 -32.44 59.87 -9.57
N MET A 181 -31.77 60.12 -10.71
CA MET A 181 -31.30 61.44 -11.28
C MET A 181 -30.19 62.23 -10.52
N THR A 182 -29.22 62.97 -11.12
CA THR A 182 -28.86 63.28 -12.53
C THR A 182 -27.42 63.79 -12.74
N SER A 183 -26.93 63.72 -13.99
CA SER A 183 -25.83 64.52 -14.63
C SER A 183 -24.35 64.16 -14.32
N ALA A 184 -23.38 64.18 -15.27
CA ALA A 184 -23.42 64.40 -16.74
C ALA A 184 -22.31 63.65 -17.54
N TRP A 185 -22.72 62.92 -18.60
CA TRP A 185 -22.38 63.04 -20.05
C TRP A 185 -21.10 63.83 -20.51
N PRO A 186 -20.46 63.53 -21.68
CA PRO A 186 -20.76 62.58 -22.80
C PRO A 186 -19.49 61.76 -23.32
N PRO A 187 -19.46 61.09 -24.51
CA PRO A 187 -18.60 59.90 -24.75
C PRO A 187 -17.79 59.81 -26.08
N SER A 188 -17.12 58.68 -26.32
CA SER A 188 -16.82 58.02 -27.64
C SER A 188 -16.16 56.64 -27.37
N GLN A 189 -16.72 55.48 -27.75
CA GLN A 189 -16.92 54.83 -29.07
C GLN A 189 -15.65 54.31 -29.80
N PRO A 190 -15.71 53.10 -30.42
CA PRO A 190 -14.54 52.38 -30.95
C PRO A 190 -14.36 52.53 -32.48
N PRO A 191 -13.31 51.90 -33.05
CA PRO A 191 -13.47 51.22 -34.34
C PRO A 191 -12.87 49.79 -34.36
N SER A 192 -13.05 49.10 -35.49
CA SER A 192 -12.73 47.68 -35.71
C SER A 192 -11.79 47.44 -36.91
N MET A 193 -11.22 46.22 -36.97
CA MET A 193 -10.81 45.48 -38.18
C MET A 193 -9.96 46.18 -39.28
N GLY A 194 -8.73 45.71 -39.51
CA GLY A 194 -7.97 46.05 -40.72
C GLY A 194 -6.66 45.29 -40.92
N ALA A 195 -6.46 44.71 -42.11
CA ALA A 195 -5.25 44.07 -42.62
C ALA A 195 -5.40 43.88 -44.16
N PRO A 196 -4.36 43.46 -44.93
CA PRO A 196 -2.90 43.62 -44.79
C PRO A 196 -2.28 44.34 -46.04
N LEU A 197 -0.94 44.52 -46.12
CA LEU A 197 -0.10 44.15 -47.29
C LEU A 197 1.41 44.52 -47.17
N VAL A 198 2.27 43.58 -47.61
CA VAL A 198 3.55 43.70 -48.35
C VAL A 198 4.57 44.83 -48.05
N GLY A 199 5.79 44.41 -47.69
CA GLY A 199 7.08 45.10 -47.86
C GLY A 199 8.22 44.07 -47.87
N SER A 200 9.32 44.27 -48.62
CA SER A 200 10.31 43.20 -48.91
C SER A 200 11.79 43.61 -48.78
N GLY A 201 12.62 42.67 -48.31
CA GLY A 201 14.10 42.69 -48.16
C GLY A 201 14.51 41.64 -47.12
N THR A 202 15.42 40.67 -47.33
CA THR A 202 16.86 40.74 -47.66
C THR A 202 17.65 41.57 -46.62
N VAL A 203 18.76 41.12 -46.00
CA VAL A 203 19.86 40.21 -46.42
C VAL A 203 20.38 39.33 -45.24
N SER A 204 21.21 38.34 -45.56
CA SER A 204 21.97 37.35 -44.77
C SER A 204 22.64 37.75 -43.43
N SER A 205 22.72 36.74 -42.55
CA SER A 205 23.86 36.25 -41.72
C SER A 205 24.81 37.17 -40.91
N LEU A 206 25.19 36.63 -39.73
CA LEU A 206 26.39 36.86 -38.88
C LEU A 206 26.27 37.75 -37.61
N VAL A 207 26.85 37.19 -36.55
CA VAL A 207 27.22 37.67 -35.19
C VAL A 207 28.20 38.87 -35.34
N PRO A 208 28.25 39.95 -34.51
CA PRO A 208 28.52 39.93 -33.06
C PRO A 208 27.81 41.05 -32.21
N PRO A 209 28.45 41.74 -31.23
CA PRO A 209 28.53 41.38 -29.81
C PRO A 209 27.87 42.42 -28.86
N VAL A 210 27.98 42.21 -27.54
CA VAL A 210 27.65 43.21 -26.49
C VAL A 210 28.90 43.57 -25.68
N GLN A 211 29.07 44.84 -25.33
CA GLN A 211 30.31 45.41 -24.76
C GLN A 211 30.06 46.13 -23.41
N GLN A 212 31.12 46.26 -22.60
CA GLN A 212 31.10 46.79 -21.23
C GLN A 212 31.17 48.33 -21.17
N ALA A 213 30.88 48.90 -19.98
CA ALA A 213 31.37 50.22 -19.58
C ALA A 213 31.62 50.30 -18.05
N MET A 214 32.76 50.87 -17.63
CA MET A 214 33.09 51.25 -16.24
C MET A 214 34.11 52.41 -16.20
N PRO A 215 34.13 53.24 -15.13
CA PRO A 215 35.24 54.14 -14.78
C PRO A 215 35.97 53.71 -13.47
N PHE A 216 36.68 54.65 -12.82
CA PHE A 216 38.03 54.48 -12.21
C PHE A 216 38.24 55.46 -11.02
N SER A 217 39.28 55.42 -10.16
CA SER A 217 40.31 54.41 -9.76
C SER A 217 41.26 55.00 -8.69
N ALA A 218 42.22 54.18 -8.19
CA ALA A 218 43.48 54.56 -7.49
C ALA A 218 43.40 55.05 -6.01
N ALA A 219 44.40 54.82 -5.13
CA ALA A 219 45.51 53.84 -5.09
C ALA A 219 46.26 53.77 -3.71
N HIS A 220 47.11 52.73 -3.56
CA HIS A 220 48.31 52.56 -2.69
C HIS A 220 48.27 52.29 -1.15
N GLN A 221 48.82 51.11 -0.82
CA GLN A 221 49.60 50.53 0.32
C GLN A 221 50.07 51.31 1.60
N VAL A 222 50.51 50.49 2.58
CA VAL A 222 51.48 50.68 3.70
C VAL A 222 50.87 50.60 5.15
N VAL A 223 51.71 50.35 6.17
CA VAL A 223 51.42 49.58 7.42
C VAL A 223 51.31 50.47 8.72
N PRO A 224 51.32 49.98 10.01
CA PRO A 224 50.47 50.51 11.11
C PRO A 224 51.17 51.53 12.05
N PRO A 225 50.53 52.02 13.16
CA PRO A 225 50.78 51.41 14.49
C PRO A 225 49.63 51.56 15.55
N PHE A 226 49.99 51.48 16.84
CA PHE A 226 49.18 51.34 18.09
C PHE A 226 48.81 52.68 18.80
N SER A 227 48.13 52.60 19.98
CA SER A 227 47.76 53.65 20.99
C SER A 227 46.46 54.46 20.75
N GLY A 228 45.73 55.00 21.75
CA GLY A 228 45.85 55.03 23.23
C GLY A 228 44.58 55.60 23.97
N PRO A 229 44.49 55.60 25.33
CA PRO A 229 43.29 55.95 26.16
C PRO A 229 43.33 57.40 26.74
N PRO A 230 42.50 57.89 27.73
CA PRO A 230 41.34 57.38 28.52
C PRO A 230 40.10 58.35 28.36
N PRO A 231 39.33 58.94 29.35
CA PRO A 231 38.97 58.62 30.77
C PRO A 231 37.49 58.86 31.26
N GLN A 232 37.18 58.30 32.46
CA GLN A 232 36.32 58.79 33.58
C GLN A 232 34.79 59.10 33.54
N GLY A 233 34.11 58.56 34.56
CA GLY A 233 32.81 58.93 35.18
C GLY A 233 32.61 58.07 36.46
N MET A 234 31.98 58.56 37.54
CA MET A 234 32.19 57.95 38.90
C MET A 234 30.90 57.54 39.67
N PRO A 235 30.83 56.29 40.22
CA PRO A 235 29.73 55.82 41.07
C PRO A 235 30.13 55.17 42.44
N PRO A 236 29.28 55.27 43.49
CA PRO A 236 29.18 54.35 44.64
C PRO A 236 27.92 53.43 44.47
N THR A 237 27.30 52.67 45.40
CA THR A 237 27.32 52.37 46.87
C THR A 237 26.53 51.03 47.03
N GLN A 238 26.53 50.18 48.08
CA GLN A 238 27.28 49.98 49.34
C GLN A 238 27.00 48.53 49.87
N ASN A 239 27.33 48.24 51.14
CA ASN A 239 26.83 47.12 51.99
C ASN A 239 27.10 45.65 51.58
N SER A 240 28.40 45.32 51.49
CA SER A 240 29.16 44.33 52.31
C SER A 240 28.50 43.06 52.89
N PRO A 241 29.25 41.93 53.11
CA PRO A 241 30.69 41.63 52.90
C PRO A 241 30.90 40.34 52.01
N PHE A 242 31.96 39.50 51.97
CA PHE A 242 33.33 39.38 52.57
C PHE A 242 34.24 38.55 51.56
N GLY A 243 35.39 37.90 51.83
CA GLY A 243 36.14 37.59 53.08
C GLY A 243 37.57 37.00 53.00
N GLN A 244 38.13 36.63 51.82
CA GLN A 244 39.53 36.15 51.61
C GLN A 244 39.87 34.70 52.11
N GLN A 245 41.01 34.03 51.80
CA GLN A 245 42.27 34.40 51.08
C GLN A 245 42.85 33.21 50.23
N THR A 246 44.16 33.16 49.90
CA THR A 246 44.77 32.28 48.83
C THR A 246 46.28 31.93 49.04
N TRP A 247 46.87 31.14 48.11
CA TRP A 247 48.32 30.86 47.79
C TRP A 247 48.89 29.41 48.06
N PRO A 248 49.99 28.97 47.36
CA PRO A 248 50.36 27.56 47.04
C PRO A 248 51.87 27.26 47.38
N PRO A 249 52.76 26.57 46.61
CA PRO A 249 52.70 25.53 45.54
C PRO A 249 53.72 24.33 45.70
N GLN A 250 53.87 23.53 44.63
CA GLN A 250 55.10 22.82 44.16
C GLN A 250 55.38 21.32 44.46
N GLN A 251 56.45 20.82 43.80
CA GLN A 251 56.73 19.44 43.32
C GLN A 251 57.52 18.57 44.32
N MET A 252 57.52 17.23 44.16
CA MET A 252 58.66 16.42 43.64
C MET A 252 58.35 14.90 43.67
N GLY A 253 59.19 14.06 43.04
CA GLY A 253 58.97 12.62 42.79
C GLY A 253 59.65 11.59 43.73
N PRO A 254 60.15 10.44 43.21
CA PRO A 254 59.75 9.08 43.66
C PRO A 254 60.77 8.32 44.54
N PRO A 255 60.39 7.15 45.12
CA PRO A 255 60.96 5.85 44.66
C PRO A 255 60.02 4.60 44.79
N PRO A 256 60.44 3.38 44.35
CA PRO A 256 59.61 2.16 44.29
C PRO A 256 60.07 1.00 45.27
N PRO A 257 60.12 -0.32 44.91
CA PRO A 257 59.15 -1.34 45.35
C PRO A 257 59.75 -2.54 46.16
N ILE A 258 58.93 -3.51 46.60
CA ILE A 258 59.37 -4.83 47.12
C ILE A 258 58.27 -5.92 47.03
N SER A 259 58.66 -7.21 47.10
CA SER A 259 57.80 -8.41 46.90
C SER A 259 57.54 -9.22 48.19
N GLY A 260 56.57 -10.16 48.14
CA GLY A 260 56.34 -11.18 49.19
C GLY A 260 55.54 -12.39 48.68
N SER A 261 55.83 -13.60 49.17
CA SER A 261 55.26 -14.89 48.72
C SER A 261 55.07 -15.86 49.89
N VAL A 262 54.24 -16.92 49.73
CA VAL A 262 54.42 -18.28 50.35
C VAL A 262 53.29 -19.26 49.93
N GLN A 263 53.60 -20.57 49.91
CA GLN A 263 52.71 -21.74 49.77
C GLN A 263 52.95 -22.72 50.94
N PRO A 264 51.99 -23.57 51.40
CA PRO A 264 51.90 -24.98 50.94
C PRO A 264 50.49 -25.63 51.13
N PRO A 265 50.28 -26.98 51.17
CA PRO A 265 50.64 -28.06 50.23
C PRO A 265 49.39 -28.88 49.73
N ARG A 266 49.61 -30.01 49.03
CA ARG A 266 48.58 -30.93 48.45
C ARG A 266 48.47 -32.29 49.18
N MET A 267 47.36 -33.01 48.94
CA MET A 267 47.25 -34.49 49.02
C MET A 267 46.25 -35.06 47.98
N PHE A 268 46.19 -36.38 47.79
CA PHE A 268 45.55 -37.08 46.64
C PHE A 268 44.17 -37.72 46.92
N GLY A 269 43.35 -37.90 45.87
CA GLY A 269 42.09 -38.69 45.84
C GLY A 269 41.52 -38.86 44.42
N MET A 270 40.78 -39.95 44.15
CA MET A 270 40.21 -40.34 42.82
C MET A 270 38.66 -40.13 42.76
N PRO A 271 37.99 -40.21 41.58
CA PRO A 271 36.85 -39.34 41.27
C PRO A 271 35.42 -39.95 41.38
N PRO A 272 34.39 -39.08 41.52
CA PRO A 272 32.97 -39.36 41.25
C PRO A 272 32.47 -38.75 39.89
N PRO A 273 31.22 -39.06 39.45
CA PRO A 273 30.72 -38.68 38.11
C PRO A 273 29.98 -37.32 38.04
N LEU A 274 29.59 -36.91 36.82
CA LEU A 274 28.61 -35.86 36.50
C LEU A 274 27.28 -36.11 37.27
N PRO A 275 26.53 -35.08 37.74
CA PRO A 275 25.81 -34.17 36.82
C PRO A 275 25.48 -32.71 37.30
N THR A 276 24.91 -31.92 36.37
CA THR A 276 23.96 -30.79 36.54
C THR A 276 24.27 -29.53 37.38
N GLN A 277 24.08 -28.37 36.70
CA GLN A 277 23.57 -27.06 37.16
C GLN A 277 24.12 -26.34 38.41
N SER A 278 24.67 -25.13 38.17
CA SER A 278 24.63 -23.96 39.08
C SER A 278 24.74 -22.69 38.20
N MET A 279 23.85 -21.69 38.25
CA MET A 279 23.65 -20.70 39.32
C MET A 279 24.96 -20.05 39.78
N THR A 280 25.21 -18.82 39.33
CA THR A 280 26.41 -18.03 39.69
C THR A 280 26.02 -16.84 40.56
N THR A 281 26.57 -16.77 41.78
CA THR A 281 26.23 -15.75 42.79
C THR A 281 26.98 -14.44 42.57
N ILE A 282 26.31 -13.30 42.80
CA ILE A 282 26.92 -11.96 42.82
C ILE A 282 27.36 -11.62 44.26
N PRO A 283 28.58 -11.12 44.50
CA PRO A 283 29.03 -10.70 45.83
C PRO A 283 28.46 -9.32 46.22
N PRO A 284 28.11 -9.09 47.50
CA PRO A 284 27.59 -7.79 47.96
C PRO A 284 28.71 -6.76 48.14
N ALA A 285 28.49 -5.53 47.67
CA ALA A 285 29.40 -4.41 47.88
C ALA A 285 29.10 -3.70 49.22
N MET A 286 30.13 -3.48 50.04
CA MET A 286 30.03 -2.74 51.30
C MET A 286 30.26 -1.24 51.04
N GLY A 287 29.38 -0.38 51.56
CA GLY A 287 29.31 1.03 51.15
C GLY A 287 30.31 1.98 51.82
N GLN A 288 30.60 3.09 51.14
CA GLN A 288 31.20 4.31 51.72
C GLN A 288 30.61 5.58 51.07
N THR A 289 30.90 6.75 51.65
CA THR A 289 30.02 7.92 51.59
C THR A 289 30.42 9.00 50.57
N GLY A 290 29.44 9.42 49.76
CA GLY A 290 29.13 10.84 49.55
C GLY A 290 30.12 11.71 48.77
N ALA A 291 30.03 11.68 47.44
CA ALA A 291 30.38 12.82 46.58
C ALA A 291 29.43 12.86 45.36
N PRO A 292 28.91 14.04 44.95
CA PRO A 292 28.01 14.14 43.81
C PRO A 292 28.81 14.04 42.50
N VAL A 293 28.94 12.82 41.96
CA VAL A 293 29.48 12.63 40.60
C VAL A 293 28.48 13.19 39.60
N ALA A 294 28.84 14.31 38.96
CA ALA A 294 28.08 14.85 37.85
C ALA A 294 28.14 13.87 36.66
N ALA A 295 27.09 13.05 36.51
CA ALA A 295 27.02 12.05 35.46
C ALA A 295 27.09 12.73 34.08
N SER A 296 28.17 12.47 33.35
CA SER A 296 28.41 12.99 32.00
C SER A 296 27.35 12.43 31.05
N SER A 297 26.31 13.22 30.77
CA SER A 297 25.09 12.80 30.07
C SER A 297 25.24 12.62 28.54
N LYS A 298 26.47 12.45 28.04
CA LYS A 298 26.74 12.13 26.64
C LYS A 298 26.66 10.62 26.44
N ILE A 299 25.69 10.18 25.64
CA ILE A 299 25.73 8.85 25.02
C ILE A 299 26.87 8.86 24.01
N ASP A 300 27.62 7.76 23.96
CA ASP A 300 28.66 7.50 22.96
C ASP A 300 28.01 7.22 21.59
N PRO A 301 28.27 8.01 20.53
CA PRO A 301 27.71 7.78 19.20
C PRO A 301 28.09 6.44 18.55
N GLN A 302 29.10 5.74 19.10
CA GLN A 302 29.49 4.39 18.67
C GLN A 302 28.60 3.29 19.26
N GLN A 303 27.84 3.59 20.33
CA GLN A 303 26.92 2.64 21.00
C GLN A 303 25.48 2.71 20.45
N ILE A 304 25.26 3.54 19.42
CA ILE A 304 23.98 3.67 18.73
C ILE A 304 23.68 2.39 17.91
N PRO A 305 22.48 1.79 18.03
CA PRO A 305 22.06 0.72 17.14
C PRO A 305 21.99 1.22 15.68
N ARG A 306 22.77 0.61 14.79
CA ARG A 306 22.70 0.83 13.33
C ARG A 306 22.45 -0.51 12.61
N PRO A 307 21.92 -0.53 11.37
CA PRO A 307 21.72 -1.76 10.64
C PRO A 307 23.06 -2.43 10.30
N VAL A 308 23.27 -3.66 10.80
CA VAL A 308 24.47 -4.45 10.48
C VAL A 308 24.14 -5.37 9.29
N PRO A 309 24.90 -5.32 8.18
CA PRO A 309 24.68 -6.22 7.06
C PRO A 309 25.10 -7.66 7.43
N GLY A 310 24.18 -8.61 7.29
CA GLY A 310 24.51 -10.04 7.34
C GLY A 310 25.12 -10.48 6.01
N SER A 311 26.35 -11.02 6.02
CA SER A 311 27.06 -11.49 4.82
C SER A 311 26.78 -12.95 4.43
N SER A 312 25.93 -13.67 5.19
CA SER A 312 25.60 -15.08 4.94
C SER A 312 24.11 -15.30 4.68
N VAL A 313 23.81 -16.21 3.75
CA VAL A 313 22.43 -16.60 3.40
C VAL A 313 21.83 -17.44 4.52
N ILE A 314 20.74 -16.97 5.12
CA ILE A 314 20.08 -17.64 6.24
C ILE A 314 19.21 -18.80 5.72
N LEU A 315 19.42 -20.02 6.22
CA LEU A 315 18.48 -21.11 6.00
C LEU A 315 17.34 -21.02 7.03
N CYS A 316 16.08 -21.04 6.59
CA CYS A 316 14.91 -20.90 7.46
C CYS A 316 13.85 -21.95 7.11
N ASP A 317 13.70 -22.97 7.98
CA ASP A 317 12.50 -23.82 8.00
C ASP A 317 11.35 -23.03 8.65
N THR A 318 10.18 -22.96 8.02
CA THR A 318 9.07 -22.07 8.46
C THR A 318 8.36 -22.54 9.74
N ARG A 319 8.52 -23.82 10.09
CA ARG A 319 8.18 -24.42 11.39
C ARG A 319 9.31 -25.36 11.83
N GLU A 320 9.67 -25.29 13.11
CA GLU A 320 10.59 -26.21 13.78
C GLU A 320 9.87 -26.81 15.00
N GLY A 321 10.02 -28.13 15.25
CA GLY A 321 9.35 -28.79 16.40
C GLY A 321 7.82 -28.68 16.40
N ASN A 322 7.21 -28.43 15.23
CA ASN A 322 5.82 -28.01 15.05
C ASN A 322 5.42 -26.71 15.78
N GLN A 323 6.35 -25.76 15.97
CA GLN A 323 6.07 -24.37 16.31
C GLN A 323 6.44 -23.45 15.15
N ALA A 324 5.81 -22.27 15.07
CA ALA A 324 6.14 -21.25 14.08
C ALA A 324 7.54 -20.66 14.35
N ASN A 325 8.42 -20.69 13.36
CA ASN A 325 9.75 -20.09 13.46
C ASN A 325 9.65 -18.56 13.18
N PRO A 326 10.21 -17.67 14.03
CA PRO A 326 10.25 -16.24 13.72
C PRO A 326 10.96 -15.97 12.39
N PRO A 327 10.43 -15.09 11.52
CA PRO A 327 10.99 -14.86 10.21
C PRO A 327 12.34 -14.10 10.30
N PRO A 328 13.33 -14.41 9.44
CA PRO A 328 14.54 -13.60 9.31
C PRO A 328 14.21 -12.19 8.80
N PRO A 329 15.06 -11.17 9.02
CA PRO A 329 14.83 -9.82 8.50
C PRO A 329 14.53 -9.83 7.00
N ALA A 330 13.55 -9.03 6.55
CA ALA A 330 13.15 -8.96 5.14
C ALA A 330 14.24 -8.30 4.27
N THR A 331 15.16 -7.57 4.90
CA THR A 331 16.37 -6.98 4.31
C THR A 331 17.55 -7.95 4.16
N SER A 332 17.50 -9.15 4.76
CA SER A 332 18.54 -10.18 4.65
C SER A 332 18.24 -11.18 3.54
N GLU A 333 19.28 -11.81 2.97
CA GLU A 333 19.11 -12.93 2.05
C GLU A 333 18.87 -14.24 2.82
N PHE A 334 17.82 -14.98 2.44
CA PHE A 334 17.44 -16.23 3.09
C PHE A 334 16.84 -17.25 2.11
N ILE A 335 16.96 -18.53 2.45
CA ILE A 335 16.30 -19.66 1.75
C ILE A 335 15.22 -20.20 2.68
N ALA A 336 13.97 -19.97 2.35
CA ALA A 336 12.83 -20.51 3.08
C ALA A 336 12.50 -21.94 2.63
N ARG A 337 12.28 -22.83 3.59
CA ARG A 337 11.73 -24.17 3.39
C ARG A 337 10.35 -24.23 4.03
N ASP A 338 9.33 -24.41 3.20
CA ASP A 338 7.95 -24.55 3.68
C ASP A 338 7.78 -25.93 4.35
N THR A 339 7.73 -25.91 5.69
CA THR A 339 7.47 -27.06 6.58
C THR A 339 6.08 -26.94 7.24
N GLY A 340 5.13 -26.28 6.57
CA GLY A 340 3.71 -26.20 6.95
C GLY A 340 3.20 -24.76 7.13
N ASN A 341 4.06 -23.83 7.54
CA ASN A 341 3.78 -22.39 7.42
C ASN A 341 4.29 -21.88 6.07
N CYS A 342 3.57 -20.96 5.44
CA CYS A 342 4.05 -20.32 4.22
C CYS A 342 5.39 -19.58 4.42
N SER A 343 6.19 -19.49 3.36
CA SER A 343 7.40 -18.66 3.36
C SER A 343 7.11 -17.19 3.73
N PRO A 344 7.94 -16.54 4.56
CA PRO A 344 7.81 -15.13 4.91
C PRO A 344 8.12 -14.16 3.75
N ARG A 345 8.25 -14.68 2.52
CA ARG A 345 8.16 -13.94 1.25
C ARG A 345 6.71 -13.68 0.83
N TYR A 346 5.78 -14.58 1.16
CA TYR A 346 4.37 -14.51 0.73
C TYR A 346 3.45 -13.85 1.77
N MET A 347 3.72 -14.07 3.05
CA MET A 347 2.95 -13.48 4.15
C MET A 347 3.83 -13.27 5.38
N ARG A 348 3.78 -12.08 5.97
CA ARG A 348 4.33 -11.78 7.31
C ARG A 348 3.23 -11.22 8.22
N CYS A 349 3.40 -11.39 9.53
CA CYS A 349 2.63 -10.67 10.54
C CYS A 349 3.55 -9.70 11.29
N THR A 350 3.00 -8.57 11.74
CA THR A 350 3.72 -7.59 12.57
C THR A 350 4.17 -8.14 13.92
N ILE A 351 3.52 -9.21 14.41
CA ILE A 351 3.88 -9.91 15.64
C ILE A 351 3.75 -11.42 15.39
N SER A 352 4.83 -12.18 15.60
CA SER A 352 4.89 -13.64 15.37
C SER A 352 4.28 -14.48 16.50
N GLN A 353 3.81 -13.83 17.57
CA GLN A 353 2.90 -14.42 18.55
C GLN A 353 1.69 -13.50 18.70
N ILE A 354 0.49 -14.05 18.59
CA ILE A 354 -0.75 -13.25 18.56
C ILE A 354 -1.17 -12.90 20.00
N PRO A 355 -1.46 -11.61 20.32
CA PRO A 355 -1.94 -11.24 21.65
C PRO A 355 -3.29 -11.93 21.93
N CYS A 356 -3.49 -12.43 23.15
CA CYS A 356 -4.76 -13.09 23.49
C CYS A 356 -5.96 -12.13 23.61
N THR A 357 -5.73 -10.83 23.81
CA THR A 357 -6.78 -9.83 23.98
C THR A 357 -6.43 -8.49 23.32
N ASN A 358 -7.47 -7.73 22.96
CA ASN A 358 -7.33 -6.35 22.48
C ASN A 358 -6.65 -5.43 23.50
N ASP A 359 -6.87 -5.66 24.80
CA ASP A 359 -6.27 -4.87 25.88
C ASP A 359 -4.75 -5.07 25.91
N LEU A 360 -4.28 -6.30 25.68
CA LEU A 360 -2.86 -6.63 25.62
C LEU A 360 -2.19 -6.02 24.38
N LEU A 361 -2.85 -6.09 23.21
CA LEU A 361 -2.41 -5.42 21.98
C LEU A 361 -2.32 -3.90 22.19
N THR A 362 -3.40 -3.28 22.67
CA THR A 362 -3.47 -1.82 22.94
C THR A 362 -2.42 -1.39 23.96
N THR A 363 -2.21 -2.17 25.03
CA THR A 363 -1.17 -1.91 26.03
C THR A 363 0.22 -1.92 25.40
N SER A 364 0.49 -2.79 24.42
CA SER A 364 1.81 -2.87 23.77
C SER A 364 2.18 -1.67 22.89
N GLY A 365 1.22 -0.83 22.51
CA GLY A 365 1.44 0.28 21.56
C GLY A 365 1.77 -0.16 20.12
N MET A 366 1.74 -1.46 19.83
CA MET A 366 2.00 -2.03 18.50
C MET A 366 0.70 -2.30 17.72
N GLN A 367 0.77 -2.33 16.39
CA GLN A 367 -0.34 -2.79 15.54
C GLN A 367 -0.26 -4.30 15.26
N LEU A 368 -1.42 -4.94 15.13
CA LEU A 368 -1.56 -6.28 14.55
C LEU A 368 -2.00 -6.18 13.09
N ALA A 369 -1.14 -6.59 12.16
CA ALA A 369 -1.43 -6.59 10.72
C ALA A 369 -0.69 -7.73 10.00
N LEU A 370 -1.14 -8.04 8.78
CA LEU A 370 -0.46 -8.93 7.84
C LEU A 370 0.03 -8.12 6.63
N LEU A 371 1.23 -8.40 6.16
CA LEU A 371 1.72 -7.97 4.85
C LEU A 371 1.72 -9.18 3.93
N VAL A 372 0.95 -9.11 2.85
CA VAL A 372 0.65 -10.24 1.96
C VAL A 372 1.11 -9.90 0.54
N GLN A 373 2.03 -10.71 0.00
CA GLN A 373 2.62 -10.55 -1.34
C GLN A 373 2.48 -11.88 -2.09
N PRO A 374 1.25 -12.25 -2.54
CA PRO A 374 0.94 -13.63 -2.93
C PRO A 374 1.80 -14.19 -4.05
N LEU A 375 2.26 -13.32 -4.97
CA LEU A 375 3.06 -13.69 -6.14
C LEU A 375 4.56 -13.42 -5.97
N ALA A 376 5.06 -13.21 -4.75
CA ALA A 376 6.48 -12.92 -4.48
C ALA A 376 7.43 -13.90 -5.19
N LEU A 377 8.60 -13.39 -5.58
CA LEU A 377 9.65 -14.22 -6.17
C LEU A 377 10.27 -15.13 -5.07
N PRO A 378 10.25 -16.46 -5.23
CA PRO A 378 11.07 -17.33 -4.40
C PRO A 378 12.55 -17.12 -4.72
N HIS A 379 13.43 -17.39 -3.77
CA HIS A 379 14.86 -17.47 -4.06
C HIS A 379 15.16 -18.72 -4.94
N PRO A 380 16.11 -18.69 -5.90
CA PRO A 380 16.30 -19.78 -6.87
C PRO A 380 16.62 -21.18 -6.31
N SER A 381 16.97 -21.28 -5.02
CA SER A 381 17.20 -22.55 -4.30
C SER A 381 16.05 -22.97 -3.37
N GLU A 382 14.93 -22.25 -3.37
CA GLU A 382 13.69 -22.65 -2.68
C GLU A 382 12.89 -23.64 -3.55
N GLU A 383 12.04 -24.46 -2.94
CA GLU A 383 11.19 -25.41 -3.67
C GLU A 383 10.08 -24.66 -4.43
N ALA A 384 9.78 -25.09 -5.66
CA ALA A 384 8.68 -24.52 -6.43
C ALA A 384 7.32 -24.81 -5.76
N ILE A 385 6.40 -23.84 -5.79
CA ILE A 385 5.04 -24.01 -5.26
C ILE A 385 4.35 -25.16 -6.00
N GLN A 386 3.93 -26.16 -5.24
CA GLN A 386 3.26 -27.35 -5.77
C GLN A 386 1.86 -27.01 -6.29
N VAL A 387 1.53 -27.52 -7.48
CA VAL A 387 0.21 -27.37 -8.12
C VAL A 387 -0.58 -28.66 -7.94
N VAL A 388 -1.75 -28.56 -7.34
CA VAL A 388 -2.61 -29.69 -6.96
C VAL A 388 -3.89 -29.67 -7.79
N ASP A 389 -4.24 -30.81 -8.37
CA ASP A 389 -5.49 -31.00 -9.11
C ASP A 389 -6.44 -31.91 -8.30
N PHE A 390 -7.69 -31.47 -8.16
CA PHE A 390 -8.78 -32.21 -7.52
C PHE A 390 -9.82 -32.71 -8.55
N GLY A 391 -9.58 -32.51 -9.84
CA GLY A 391 -10.52 -32.83 -10.91
C GLY A 391 -11.83 -32.04 -10.78
N GLU A 392 -12.93 -32.65 -11.21
CA GLU A 392 -14.24 -31.98 -11.28
C GLU A 392 -14.84 -31.62 -9.91
N ASN A 393 -14.39 -32.25 -8.82
CA ASN A 393 -14.87 -31.99 -7.45
C ASN A 393 -14.31 -30.70 -6.84
N GLY A 394 -13.18 -30.19 -7.36
CA GLY A 394 -12.52 -28.98 -6.87
C GLY A 394 -11.83 -29.16 -5.50
N PRO A 395 -11.06 -28.15 -5.06
CA PRO A 395 -10.28 -28.24 -3.82
C PRO A 395 -11.21 -28.33 -2.60
N VAL A 396 -10.86 -29.21 -1.65
CA VAL A 396 -11.66 -29.43 -0.43
C VAL A 396 -11.69 -28.15 0.42
N ARG A 397 -12.90 -27.79 0.90
CA ARG A 397 -13.16 -26.55 1.66
C ARG A 397 -14.08 -26.81 2.84
N CYS A 398 -13.88 -26.06 3.92
CA CYS A 398 -14.80 -26.04 5.05
C CYS A 398 -16.19 -25.53 4.63
N SER A 399 -17.26 -26.25 4.93
CA SER A 399 -18.61 -25.90 4.45
C SER A 399 -19.11 -24.57 5.02
N ARG A 400 -18.71 -24.22 6.26
CA ARG A 400 -19.11 -22.98 6.94
C ARG A 400 -18.32 -21.75 6.47
N CYS A 401 -17.00 -21.70 6.71
CA CYS A 401 -16.18 -20.50 6.44
C CYS A 401 -15.57 -20.45 5.01
N LYS A 402 -15.76 -21.51 4.21
CA LYS A 402 -15.23 -21.66 2.85
C LYS A 402 -13.70 -21.50 2.74
N ALA A 403 -12.98 -21.72 3.84
CA ALA A 403 -11.53 -21.86 3.86
C ALA A 403 -11.11 -23.14 3.12
N TYR A 404 -9.97 -23.10 2.45
CA TYR A 404 -9.39 -24.24 1.74
C TYR A 404 -8.65 -25.15 2.72
N ILE A 405 -8.64 -26.45 2.42
CA ILE A 405 -7.85 -27.46 3.12
C ILE A 405 -6.38 -27.01 3.22
N ASN A 406 -5.77 -27.24 4.38
CA ASN A 406 -4.43 -26.77 4.73
C ASN A 406 -3.84 -27.65 5.86
N PRO A 407 -2.52 -27.59 6.14
CA PRO A 407 -1.85 -28.46 7.11
C PRO A 407 -2.41 -28.48 8.53
N PHE A 408 -3.12 -27.42 8.94
CA PHE A 408 -3.58 -27.25 10.32
C PHE A 408 -5.00 -27.81 10.56
N MET A 409 -5.70 -28.30 9.54
CA MET A 409 -7.01 -28.92 9.72
C MET A 409 -6.90 -30.30 10.37
N LYS A 410 -7.55 -30.48 11.53
CA LYS A 410 -7.43 -31.70 12.33
C LYS A 410 -8.42 -32.76 11.88
N PHE A 411 -7.93 -33.84 11.27
CA PHE A 411 -8.75 -35.01 10.95
C PHE A 411 -9.13 -35.81 12.20
N ILE A 412 -10.37 -36.32 12.24
CA ILE A 412 -10.96 -37.13 13.32
C ILE A 412 -11.76 -38.30 12.72
N ASP A 413 -12.42 -39.12 13.56
CA ASP A 413 -13.30 -40.22 13.12
C ASP A 413 -12.64 -41.18 12.10
N GLN A 414 -11.39 -41.59 12.36
CA GLN A 414 -10.55 -42.38 11.42
C GLN A 414 -10.36 -41.70 10.05
N GLY A 415 -10.26 -40.38 10.03
CA GLY A 415 -10.11 -39.56 8.83
C GLY A 415 -11.42 -39.26 8.09
N ARG A 416 -12.57 -39.72 8.60
CA ARG A 416 -13.88 -39.50 7.96
C ARG A 416 -14.39 -38.07 8.12
N ARG A 417 -13.86 -37.31 9.07
CA ARG A 417 -14.21 -35.89 9.31
C ARG A 417 -12.97 -35.06 9.58
N PHE A 418 -13.06 -33.76 9.39
CA PHE A 418 -12.01 -32.81 9.74
C PHE A 418 -12.57 -31.58 10.44
N ILE A 419 -11.81 -31.05 11.40
CA ILE A 419 -12.10 -29.80 12.09
C ILE A 419 -11.31 -28.68 11.39
N CYS A 420 -12.02 -27.68 10.88
CA CYS A 420 -11.44 -26.51 10.25
C CYS A 420 -10.70 -25.65 11.29
N ASN A 421 -9.40 -25.44 11.10
CA ASN A 421 -8.55 -24.62 11.98
C ASN A 421 -9.05 -23.18 12.16
N LEU A 422 -9.62 -22.56 11.11
CA LEU A 422 -10.04 -21.15 11.18
C LEU A 422 -11.33 -20.93 11.97
N CYS A 423 -12.27 -21.88 12.00
CA CYS A 423 -13.55 -21.64 12.69
C CYS A 423 -13.99 -22.75 13.64
N GLY A 424 -13.26 -23.86 13.76
CA GLY A 424 -13.65 -24.99 14.59
C GLY A 424 -14.89 -25.77 14.08
N PHE A 425 -15.37 -25.53 12.86
CA PHE A 425 -16.46 -26.33 12.30
C PHE A 425 -15.96 -27.73 11.93
N THR A 426 -16.78 -28.75 12.15
CA THR A 426 -16.48 -30.14 11.78
C THR A 426 -17.20 -30.48 10.48
N ASP A 427 -16.43 -30.77 9.44
CA ASP A 427 -16.91 -31.16 8.11
C ASP A 427 -16.70 -32.65 7.86
N GLU A 428 -17.52 -33.26 6.99
CA GLU A 428 -17.30 -34.63 6.52
C GLU A 428 -16.28 -34.66 5.37
N THR A 429 -15.40 -35.65 5.39
CA THR A 429 -14.32 -35.78 4.41
C THR A 429 -14.87 -36.41 3.13
N PRO A 430 -14.67 -35.82 1.93
CA PRO A 430 -15.08 -36.42 0.66
C PRO A 430 -14.52 -37.84 0.49
N ARG A 431 -15.32 -38.75 -0.09
CA ARG A 431 -15.01 -40.19 -0.12
C ARG A 431 -13.76 -40.53 -0.93
N ASP A 432 -13.51 -39.72 -1.95
CA ASP A 432 -12.33 -39.67 -2.83
C ASP A 432 -11.10 -39.03 -2.15
N TYR A 433 -11.31 -38.21 -1.13
CA TYR A 433 -10.26 -37.58 -0.33
C TYR A 433 -10.01 -38.28 1.02
N HIS A 434 -10.72 -39.38 1.31
CA HIS A 434 -10.58 -40.13 2.56
C HIS A 434 -9.25 -40.88 2.61
N CYS A 435 -8.55 -40.73 3.73
CA CYS A 435 -7.49 -41.66 4.14
C CYS A 435 -7.52 -41.82 5.67
N ASN A 436 -7.20 -43.03 6.13
CA ASN A 436 -7.13 -43.34 7.56
C ASN A 436 -6.02 -42.54 8.28
N LEU A 437 -6.18 -42.42 9.60
CA LEU A 437 -5.16 -41.82 10.47
C LEU A 437 -4.00 -42.79 10.75
N GLY A 438 -2.83 -42.23 11.03
CA GLY A 438 -1.66 -42.93 11.55
C GLY A 438 -1.67 -43.06 13.08
N PRO A 439 -0.65 -43.71 13.68
CA PRO A 439 -0.52 -43.86 15.13
C PRO A 439 -0.32 -42.52 15.88
N ASP A 440 0.14 -41.49 15.16
CA ASP A 440 0.32 -40.11 15.62
C ASP A 440 -0.96 -39.26 15.55
N GLY A 441 -2.04 -39.80 14.97
CA GLY A 441 -3.29 -39.09 14.74
C GLY A 441 -3.30 -38.15 13.53
N ARG A 442 -2.22 -38.02 12.76
CA ARG A 442 -2.22 -37.35 11.44
C ARG A 442 -2.80 -38.29 10.38
N ARG A 443 -3.10 -37.78 9.19
CA ARG A 443 -3.52 -38.63 8.05
C ARG A 443 -2.28 -39.34 7.47
N ARG A 444 -2.39 -40.63 7.11
CA ARG A 444 -1.20 -41.42 6.70
C ARG A 444 -0.49 -40.93 5.44
N ASP A 445 -1.19 -40.20 4.58
CA ASP A 445 -0.69 -39.56 3.36
C ASP A 445 -0.42 -38.05 3.55
N ALA A 446 -0.46 -37.51 4.79
CA ALA A 446 -0.38 -36.07 5.03
C ALA A 446 0.95 -35.44 4.57
N ASP A 447 2.05 -36.19 4.60
CA ASP A 447 3.37 -35.71 4.14
C ASP A 447 3.59 -35.91 2.63
N GLU A 448 2.81 -36.80 2.00
CA GLU A 448 2.76 -37.01 0.54
C GLU A 448 1.90 -35.94 -0.18
N ARG A 449 0.94 -35.36 0.56
CA ARG A 449 -0.05 -34.38 0.11
C ARG A 449 0.45 -32.95 0.33
N PRO A 450 0.86 -32.19 -0.71
CA PRO A 450 1.38 -30.83 -0.53
C PRO A 450 0.38 -29.89 0.17
N GLU A 451 -0.93 -30.07 -0.03
CA GLU A 451 -1.99 -29.30 0.63
C GLU A 451 -2.18 -29.64 2.13
N LEU A 452 -1.47 -30.66 2.64
CA LEU A 452 -1.46 -31.07 4.05
C LEU A 452 -0.08 -30.97 4.72
N CYS A 453 1.00 -30.78 3.96
CA CYS A 453 2.35 -30.56 4.51
C CYS A 453 2.97 -29.18 4.21
N ARG A 454 2.43 -28.40 3.26
CA ARG A 454 2.92 -27.06 2.89
C ARG A 454 1.90 -25.96 3.19
N GLY A 455 2.38 -24.83 3.67
CA GLY A 455 1.59 -23.62 3.89
C GLY A 455 1.25 -22.87 2.60
N THR A 456 2.04 -23.05 1.53
CA THR A 456 1.77 -22.45 0.21
C THR A 456 1.57 -23.50 -0.87
N VAL A 457 0.38 -23.49 -1.51
CA VAL A 457 0.04 -24.36 -2.65
C VAL A 457 -0.80 -23.62 -3.70
N GLU A 458 -0.87 -24.16 -4.91
CA GLU A 458 -1.84 -23.74 -5.94
C GLU A 458 -2.81 -24.87 -6.26
N PHE A 459 -4.10 -24.57 -6.29
CA PHE A 459 -5.12 -25.48 -6.83
C PHE A 459 -5.47 -25.12 -8.27
N ILE A 460 -5.66 -26.12 -9.13
CA ILE A 460 -6.36 -25.93 -10.41
C ILE A 460 -7.82 -25.57 -10.11
N ALA A 461 -8.32 -24.50 -10.74
CA ALA A 461 -9.68 -24.01 -10.46
C ALA A 461 -10.72 -24.73 -11.33
N THR A 462 -11.74 -25.29 -10.70
CA THR A 462 -12.92 -25.90 -11.35
C THR A 462 -13.78 -24.86 -12.09
N LYS A 463 -14.67 -25.33 -12.97
CA LYS A 463 -15.54 -24.48 -13.82
C LYS A 463 -16.48 -23.56 -13.02
N GLU A 464 -16.74 -23.85 -11.75
CA GLU A 464 -17.49 -22.96 -10.85
C GLU A 464 -16.76 -21.63 -10.55
N TYR A 465 -15.43 -21.59 -10.72
CA TYR A 465 -14.59 -20.40 -10.54
C TYR A 465 -14.39 -19.59 -11.84
N THR A 466 -15.10 -19.94 -12.92
CA THR A 466 -15.03 -19.30 -14.24
C THR A 466 -16.42 -18.90 -14.73
N VAL A 467 -16.71 -17.59 -14.74
CA VAL A 467 -17.95 -17.04 -15.33
C VAL A 467 -17.86 -16.81 -16.85
N ARG A 468 -16.63 -16.86 -17.38
CA ARG A 468 -16.25 -16.77 -18.79
C ARG A 468 -14.97 -17.58 -19.01
N ASP A 469 -14.56 -17.77 -20.26
CA ASP A 469 -13.24 -18.35 -20.57
C ASP A 469 -12.10 -17.49 -19.96
N PRO A 470 -11.05 -18.09 -19.39
CA PRO A 470 -9.97 -17.33 -18.75
C PRO A 470 -9.28 -16.37 -19.71
N MET A 471 -9.10 -15.13 -19.26
CA MET A 471 -8.66 -13.99 -20.06
C MET A 471 -7.38 -14.24 -20.88
N PRO A 472 -7.36 -13.83 -22.17
CA PRO A 472 -6.13 -13.80 -22.98
C PRO A 472 -5.13 -12.75 -22.48
N ALA A 473 -3.85 -12.90 -22.82
CA ALA A 473 -2.83 -11.92 -22.47
C ALA A 473 -2.91 -10.70 -23.42
N VAL A 474 -3.68 -9.69 -23.04
CA VAL A 474 -3.92 -8.47 -23.83
C VAL A 474 -3.07 -7.31 -23.30
N TYR A 475 -2.26 -6.72 -24.18
CA TYR A 475 -1.44 -5.54 -23.88
C TYR A 475 -1.80 -4.41 -24.85
N PHE A 476 -2.23 -3.27 -24.33
CA PHE A 476 -2.57 -2.10 -25.13
C PHE A 476 -1.59 -0.97 -24.85
N PHE A 477 -0.93 -0.43 -25.87
CA PHE A 477 0.01 0.68 -25.73
C PHE A 477 -0.66 1.99 -26.13
N LEU A 478 -0.57 3.02 -25.28
CA LEU A 478 -1.19 4.32 -25.51
C LEU A 478 -0.15 5.44 -25.30
N ILE A 479 0.21 6.16 -26.36
CA ILE A 479 1.41 7.01 -26.40
C ILE A 479 1.08 8.49 -26.64
N ASP A 480 1.49 9.36 -25.72
CA ASP A 480 1.45 10.83 -25.87
C ASP A 480 2.34 11.28 -27.06
N VAL A 481 1.72 11.99 -28.00
CA VAL A 481 2.36 12.61 -29.19
C VAL A 481 2.17 14.13 -29.23
N SER A 482 1.90 14.74 -28.07
CA SER A 482 1.93 16.19 -27.91
C SER A 482 3.32 16.75 -28.27
N MET A 483 3.35 18.03 -28.65
CA MET A 483 4.55 18.78 -29.01
C MET A 483 5.67 18.62 -27.98
N ASN A 484 5.35 18.57 -26.68
CA ASN A 484 6.33 18.41 -25.61
C ASN A 484 6.84 16.95 -25.51
N ALA A 485 5.99 15.95 -25.71
CA ALA A 485 6.41 14.53 -25.74
C ALA A 485 7.35 14.24 -26.91
N ILE A 486 7.11 14.89 -28.06
CA ILE A 486 7.96 14.85 -29.24
C ILE A 486 9.29 15.60 -28.98
N GLN A 487 9.25 16.87 -28.56
CA GLN A 487 10.45 17.71 -28.37
C GLN A 487 11.40 17.21 -27.28
N THR A 488 10.89 16.60 -26.22
CA THR A 488 11.71 15.99 -25.16
C THR A 488 12.27 14.61 -25.53
N GLY A 489 11.86 14.05 -26.68
CA GLY A 489 12.20 12.70 -27.11
C GLY A 489 11.46 11.58 -26.36
N ALA A 490 10.48 11.92 -25.51
CA ALA A 490 9.71 10.96 -24.71
C ALA A 490 8.92 9.98 -25.59
N THR A 491 8.24 10.47 -26.63
CA THR A 491 7.52 9.62 -27.60
C THR A 491 8.47 8.63 -28.29
N ALA A 492 9.66 9.07 -28.69
CA ALA A 492 10.66 8.22 -29.34
C ALA A 492 11.25 7.19 -28.38
N ALA A 493 11.50 7.56 -27.12
CA ALA A 493 11.95 6.64 -26.09
C ALA A 493 10.88 5.58 -25.77
N ALA A 494 9.60 5.96 -25.70
CA ALA A 494 8.49 5.03 -25.53
C ALA A 494 8.37 4.06 -26.72
N CYS A 495 8.40 4.55 -27.97
CA CYS A 495 8.32 3.70 -29.16
C CYS A 495 9.50 2.71 -29.24
N SER A 496 10.71 3.18 -28.94
CA SER A 496 11.92 2.35 -28.88
C SER A 496 11.87 1.30 -27.77
N ALA A 497 11.37 1.67 -26.58
CA ALA A 497 11.18 0.73 -25.47
C ALA A 497 10.16 -0.36 -25.82
N ILE A 498 9.00 0.01 -26.38
CA ILE A 498 7.97 -0.95 -26.82
C ILE A 498 8.55 -1.89 -27.88
N SER A 499 9.23 -1.34 -28.90
CA SER A 499 9.81 -2.13 -30.01
C SER A 499 10.75 -3.23 -29.51
N GLN A 500 11.64 -2.91 -28.56
CA GLN A 500 12.53 -3.90 -27.93
C GLN A 500 11.79 -4.90 -27.04
N VAL A 501 10.73 -4.45 -26.34
CA VAL A 501 9.96 -5.27 -25.38
C VAL A 501 9.00 -6.24 -26.07
N ILE A 502 8.67 -6.05 -27.35
CA ILE A 502 7.82 -6.99 -28.13
C ILE A 502 8.35 -8.43 -28.09
N SER A 503 9.67 -8.65 -28.04
CA SER A 503 10.25 -9.99 -27.92
C SER A 503 10.22 -10.61 -26.52
N ASP A 504 9.92 -9.83 -25.47
CA ASP A 504 9.75 -10.32 -24.10
C ASP A 504 8.26 -10.58 -23.76
N LEU A 505 7.32 -10.31 -24.68
CA LEU A 505 5.90 -10.64 -24.51
C LEU A 505 5.70 -12.16 -24.49
N PRO A 506 4.74 -12.70 -23.69
CA PRO A 506 4.49 -14.13 -23.63
C PRO A 506 4.16 -14.72 -25.01
N GLU A 507 5.02 -15.58 -25.55
CA GLU A 507 4.73 -16.25 -26.83
C GLU A 507 3.61 -17.27 -26.67
N GLY A 508 2.48 -17.03 -27.33
CA GLY A 508 1.34 -17.95 -27.29
C GLY A 508 0.19 -17.53 -28.22
N PRO A 509 -0.70 -18.46 -28.59
CA PRO A 509 -1.80 -18.23 -29.53
C PRO A 509 -2.93 -17.35 -28.98
N ARG A 510 -2.75 -16.77 -27.79
CA ARG A 510 -3.71 -15.88 -27.10
C ARG A 510 -3.11 -14.53 -26.71
N THR A 511 -1.89 -14.22 -27.13
CA THR A 511 -1.25 -12.92 -26.83
C THR A 511 -1.68 -11.90 -27.87
N MET A 512 -2.40 -10.87 -27.43
CA MET A 512 -2.98 -9.84 -28.29
C MET A 512 -2.44 -8.47 -27.94
N VAL A 513 -2.22 -7.65 -28.97
CA VAL A 513 -1.68 -6.29 -28.84
C VAL A 513 -2.56 -5.30 -29.57
N GLY A 514 -2.78 -4.15 -28.94
CA GLY A 514 -3.34 -2.95 -29.56
C GLY A 514 -2.44 -1.74 -29.34
N ILE A 515 -2.55 -0.73 -30.19
CA ILE A 515 -1.79 0.52 -30.08
C ILE A 515 -2.62 1.73 -30.52
N ALA A 516 -2.46 2.83 -29.79
CA ALA A 516 -2.95 4.15 -30.15
C ALA A 516 -1.95 5.25 -29.74
N THR A 517 -2.01 6.39 -30.41
CA THR A 517 -1.35 7.63 -29.98
C THR A 517 -2.41 8.67 -29.63
N PHE A 518 -2.06 9.72 -28.88
CA PHE A 518 -2.99 10.78 -28.55
C PHE A 518 -2.31 12.14 -28.32
N ASP A 519 -3.00 13.21 -28.71
CA ASP A 519 -2.73 14.59 -28.33
C ASP A 519 -4.03 15.23 -27.79
N VAL A 520 -4.60 16.27 -28.42
CA VAL A 520 -6.00 16.67 -28.22
C VAL A 520 -6.99 15.80 -29.00
N THR A 521 -6.50 14.89 -29.83
CA THR A 521 -7.29 13.86 -30.54
C THR A 521 -6.67 12.49 -30.34
N ILE A 522 -7.41 11.42 -30.64
CA ILE A 522 -7.02 10.04 -30.37
C ILE A 522 -6.84 9.30 -31.69
N HIS A 523 -5.71 8.61 -31.88
CA HIS A 523 -5.37 7.93 -33.12
C HIS A 523 -5.15 6.43 -32.87
N PHE A 524 -6.12 5.62 -33.28
CA PHE A 524 -5.99 4.16 -33.29
C PHE A 524 -5.29 3.68 -34.55
N TYR A 525 -4.65 2.51 -34.50
CA TYR A 525 -4.03 1.90 -35.69
C TYR A 525 -4.55 0.48 -35.94
N ASN A 526 -5.08 0.24 -37.14
CA ASN A 526 -5.40 -1.11 -37.61
C ASN A 526 -4.12 -1.78 -38.11
N LEU A 527 -3.75 -2.90 -37.48
CA LEU A 527 -2.48 -3.60 -37.71
C LEU A 527 -2.64 -4.90 -38.54
N LYS A 528 -3.84 -5.21 -39.05
CA LYS A 528 -4.11 -6.49 -39.75
C LYS A 528 -3.13 -6.76 -40.90
N ARG A 529 -2.62 -7.99 -40.96
CA ARG A 529 -1.67 -8.47 -42.00
C ARG A 529 -2.19 -8.34 -43.44
N ALA A 530 -3.50 -8.20 -43.64
CA ALA A 530 -4.11 -7.99 -44.96
C ALA A 530 -3.89 -6.57 -45.54
N LEU A 531 -3.49 -5.60 -44.71
CA LEU A 531 -3.11 -4.26 -45.15
C LEU A 531 -1.65 -4.24 -45.62
N GLN A 532 -1.30 -3.37 -46.57
CA GLN A 532 0.11 -3.17 -46.99
C GLN A 532 0.89 -2.24 -46.04
N GLN A 533 0.18 -1.47 -45.22
CA GLN A 533 0.70 -0.55 -44.21
C GLN A 533 -0.35 -0.39 -43.10
N PRO A 534 0.03 -0.01 -41.86
CA PRO A 534 -0.93 0.33 -40.81
C PRO A 534 -1.90 1.44 -41.27
N LEU A 535 -3.18 1.31 -40.90
CA LEU A 535 -4.19 2.35 -41.16
C LEU A 535 -4.51 3.10 -39.87
N MET A 536 -4.25 4.40 -39.87
CA MET A 536 -4.55 5.33 -38.79
C MET A 536 -6.04 5.73 -38.81
N LEU A 537 -6.70 5.66 -37.67
CA LEU A 537 -8.12 5.93 -37.47
C LEU A 537 -8.28 6.99 -36.38
N ILE A 538 -8.73 8.18 -36.76
CA ILE A 538 -8.78 9.36 -35.88
C ILE A 538 -10.15 9.45 -35.21
N VAL A 539 -10.17 9.54 -33.88
CA VAL A 539 -11.32 9.88 -33.05
C VAL A 539 -11.08 11.29 -32.51
N PRO A 540 -11.76 12.31 -33.07
CA PRO A 540 -11.55 13.71 -32.68
C PRO A 540 -12.47 14.17 -31.54
N ASP A 541 -13.46 13.36 -31.15
CA ASP A 541 -14.30 13.64 -29.99
C ASP A 541 -13.63 13.11 -28.72
N VAL A 542 -13.44 13.99 -27.75
CA VAL A 542 -12.78 13.74 -26.47
C VAL A 542 -13.69 13.95 -25.27
N GLU A 543 -14.99 14.19 -25.51
CA GLU A 543 -16.05 14.31 -24.50
C GLU A 543 -17.02 13.12 -24.57
N ASP A 544 -17.41 12.68 -25.78
CA ASP A 544 -18.17 11.43 -26.01
C ASP A 544 -17.34 10.42 -26.82
N VAL A 545 -16.46 9.72 -26.10
CA VAL A 545 -15.39 8.90 -26.67
C VAL A 545 -15.88 7.51 -27.10
N TYR A 546 -15.55 7.12 -28.34
CA TYR A 546 -15.87 5.81 -28.92
C TYR A 546 -14.63 5.07 -29.45
N THR A 547 -14.75 3.76 -29.69
CA THR A 547 -13.76 2.96 -30.41
C THR A 547 -14.15 2.86 -31.89
N PRO A 548 -13.26 3.14 -32.86
CA PRO A 548 -13.64 3.23 -34.27
C PRO A 548 -13.88 1.86 -34.94
N LEU A 549 -13.25 0.79 -34.45
CA LEU A 549 -13.47 -0.61 -34.88
C LEU A 549 -13.23 -1.57 -33.71
N GLU A 550 -14.26 -2.28 -33.25
CA GLU A 550 -14.17 -3.17 -32.07
C GLU A 550 -13.25 -4.40 -32.25
N THR A 551 -13.04 -4.85 -33.50
CA THR A 551 -12.37 -6.14 -33.81
C THR A 551 -11.08 -6.00 -34.65
N ASP A 552 -10.60 -4.77 -34.86
CA ASP A 552 -9.46 -4.48 -35.74
C ASP A 552 -8.29 -3.77 -35.03
N VAL A 553 -8.54 -3.20 -33.85
CA VAL A 553 -7.56 -2.44 -33.07
C VAL A 553 -6.70 -3.34 -32.18
N ILE A 554 -7.27 -4.43 -31.66
CA ILE A 554 -6.58 -5.42 -30.82
C ILE A 554 -6.46 -6.70 -31.65
N VAL A 555 -5.23 -7.12 -31.95
CA VAL A 555 -4.94 -8.25 -32.85
C VAL A 555 -3.87 -9.17 -32.28
N GLN A 556 -3.81 -10.41 -32.75
CA GLN A 556 -2.85 -11.40 -32.25
C GLN A 556 -1.41 -11.02 -32.66
N LEU A 557 -0.48 -11.04 -31.69
CA LEU A 557 0.90 -10.56 -31.89
C LEU A 557 1.63 -11.25 -33.05
N SER A 558 1.45 -12.57 -33.18
CA SER A 558 2.05 -13.38 -34.25
C SER A 558 1.55 -13.03 -35.66
N GLU A 559 0.44 -12.28 -35.79
CA GLU A 559 -0.07 -11.78 -37.06
C GLU A 559 0.49 -10.40 -37.39
N CYS A 560 0.52 -9.49 -36.40
CA CYS A 560 0.76 -8.06 -36.60
C CYS A 560 2.21 -7.59 -36.37
N ARG A 561 3.09 -8.40 -35.75
CA ARG A 561 4.42 -8.00 -35.27
C ARG A 561 5.20 -7.06 -36.20
N GLN A 562 5.37 -7.42 -37.48
CA GLN A 562 6.10 -6.61 -38.45
C GLN A 562 5.45 -5.23 -38.72
N HIS A 563 4.11 -5.15 -38.74
CA HIS A 563 3.40 -3.88 -38.87
C HIS A 563 3.52 -3.02 -37.61
N LEU A 564 3.57 -3.64 -36.44
CA LEU A 564 3.78 -2.93 -35.17
C LEU A 564 5.21 -2.39 -35.05
N GLU A 565 6.22 -3.18 -35.42
CA GLU A 565 7.63 -2.76 -35.48
C GLU A 565 7.81 -1.56 -36.43
N LEU A 566 7.31 -1.65 -37.67
CA LEU A 566 7.32 -0.52 -38.64
C LEU A 566 6.53 0.71 -38.17
N LEU A 567 5.41 0.51 -37.47
CA LEU A 567 4.62 1.62 -36.92
C LEU A 567 5.39 2.37 -35.83
N LEU A 568 6.03 1.65 -34.91
CA LEU A 568 6.81 2.22 -33.82
C LEU A 568 8.04 3.01 -34.34
N GLU A 569 8.67 2.57 -35.43
CA GLU A 569 9.72 3.34 -36.12
C GLU A 569 9.17 4.65 -36.74
N SER A 570 7.95 4.62 -37.30
CA SER A 570 7.36 5.78 -37.99
C SER A 570 6.72 6.83 -37.06
N ILE A 571 6.14 6.45 -35.92
CA ILE A 571 5.40 7.36 -35.02
C ILE A 571 6.15 8.67 -34.71
N PRO A 572 7.42 8.68 -34.29
CA PRO A 572 8.13 9.94 -33.99
C PRO A 572 8.22 10.89 -35.19
N SER A 573 8.35 10.35 -36.42
CA SER A 573 8.39 11.15 -37.65
C SER A 573 7.01 11.64 -38.09
N MET A 574 5.93 10.86 -37.83
CA MET A 574 4.56 11.27 -38.16
C MET A 574 4.09 12.52 -37.40
N PHE A 575 4.65 12.76 -36.20
CA PHE A 575 4.28 13.87 -35.33
C PHE A 575 5.41 14.91 -35.12
N GLU A 576 6.52 14.82 -35.87
CA GLU A 576 7.67 15.74 -35.74
C GLU A 576 7.27 17.23 -35.87
N SER A 577 6.35 17.54 -36.80
CA SER A 577 5.83 18.88 -37.02
C SER A 577 4.68 19.29 -36.11
N SER A 578 4.35 18.50 -35.08
CA SER A 578 3.23 18.78 -34.16
C SER A 578 3.37 20.15 -33.49
N ARG A 579 2.21 20.77 -33.23
CA ARG A 579 2.06 22.06 -32.53
C ARG A 579 1.09 21.97 -31.35
N THR A 580 0.53 20.79 -31.10
CA THR A 580 -0.42 20.54 -30.01
C THR A 580 0.34 20.48 -28.69
N ALA A 581 0.29 21.53 -27.86
CA ALA A 581 0.92 21.53 -26.54
C ALA A 581 0.13 20.76 -25.47
N GLU A 582 -1.14 20.48 -25.75
CA GLU A 582 -2.14 19.92 -24.84
C GLU A 582 -2.36 18.40 -25.05
N SER A 583 -3.10 17.77 -24.14
CA SER A 583 -3.26 16.31 -24.09
C SER A 583 -4.60 15.89 -23.48
N ALA A 584 -5.30 14.97 -24.14
CA ALA A 584 -6.59 14.42 -23.73
C ALA A 584 -6.47 13.04 -23.07
N PHE A 585 -5.69 12.93 -21.98
CA PHE A 585 -5.35 11.66 -21.31
C PHE A 585 -6.60 10.85 -20.91
N GLY A 586 -7.55 11.44 -20.19
CA GLY A 586 -8.70 10.69 -19.69
C GLY A 586 -9.60 10.18 -20.82
N ALA A 587 -9.78 10.99 -21.87
CA ALA A 587 -10.45 10.59 -23.10
C ALA A 587 -9.72 9.43 -23.81
N ALA A 588 -8.41 9.55 -24.02
CA ALA A 588 -7.59 8.53 -24.69
C ALA A 588 -7.58 7.19 -23.92
N VAL A 589 -7.48 7.25 -22.59
CA VAL A 589 -7.55 6.08 -21.69
C VAL A 589 -8.96 5.47 -21.71
N LYS A 590 -10.03 6.28 -21.75
CA LYS A 590 -11.41 5.80 -21.92
C LYS A 590 -11.60 5.10 -23.27
N ALA A 591 -11.00 5.61 -24.35
CA ALA A 591 -11.05 5.02 -25.68
C ALA A 591 -10.38 3.64 -25.72
N ALA A 592 -9.16 3.53 -25.19
CA ALA A 592 -8.44 2.27 -25.10
C ALA A 592 -9.17 1.24 -24.21
N PHE A 593 -9.76 1.68 -23.09
CA PHE A 593 -10.63 0.85 -22.28
C PHE A 593 -11.82 0.29 -23.06
N LEU A 594 -12.50 1.11 -23.88
CA LEU A 594 -13.66 0.65 -24.66
C LEU A 594 -13.26 -0.46 -25.65
N ALA A 595 -12.11 -0.33 -26.32
CA ALA A 595 -11.56 -1.38 -27.18
C ALA A 595 -11.23 -2.67 -26.40
N MET A 596 -10.80 -2.56 -25.15
CA MET A 596 -10.45 -3.69 -24.27
C MET A 596 -11.64 -4.27 -23.50
N LYS A 597 -12.82 -3.64 -23.53
CA LYS A 597 -13.94 -3.91 -22.60
C LYS A 597 -14.48 -5.35 -22.66
N SER A 598 -14.40 -6.00 -23.82
CA SER A 598 -14.83 -7.39 -24.02
C SER A 598 -13.81 -8.42 -23.51
N THR A 599 -12.52 -8.09 -23.52
CA THR A 599 -11.43 -8.99 -23.16
C THR A 599 -10.97 -8.79 -21.72
N GLY A 600 -10.91 -7.56 -21.23
CA GLY A 600 -9.98 -7.18 -20.15
C GLY A 600 -8.55 -7.09 -20.67
N GLY A 601 -7.58 -6.79 -19.82
CA GLY A 601 -6.17 -6.68 -20.23
C GLY A 601 -5.33 -5.72 -19.41
N LYS A 602 -4.19 -5.34 -19.98
CA LYS A 602 -3.23 -4.38 -19.42
C LYS A 602 -3.02 -3.20 -20.37
N LEU A 603 -3.43 -2.01 -19.94
CA LEU A 603 -3.25 -0.76 -20.65
C LEU A 603 -1.98 -0.06 -20.13
N LEU A 604 -1.07 0.25 -21.04
CA LEU A 604 0.26 0.79 -20.78
C LEU A 604 0.33 2.19 -21.39
N VAL A 605 0.16 3.22 -20.56
CA VAL A 605 0.02 4.61 -20.99
C VAL A 605 1.32 5.36 -20.78
N PHE A 606 1.78 6.09 -21.79
CA PHE A 606 2.95 6.97 -21.74
C PHE A 606 2.46 8.42 -21.82
N GLN A 607 2.69 9.21 -20.77
CA GLN A 607 2.18 10.58 -20.61
C GLN A 607 3.35 11.53 -20.29
N SER A 608 3.44 12.67 -20.98
CA SER A 608 4.53 13.64 -20.79
C SER A 608 4.06 15.00 -20.25
N VAL A 609 2.83 15.41 -20.53
CA VAL A 609 2.28 16.72 -20.12
C VAL A 609 1.13 16.62 -19.10
N LEU A 610 0.73 17.74 -18.49
CA LEU A 610 -0.54 17.87 -17.77
C LEU A 610 -1.71 17.72 -18.78
N PRO A 611 -2.70 16.86 -18.54
CA PRO A 611 -3.82 16.73 -19.47
C PRO A 611 -4.88 17.81 -19.24
N SER A 612 -4.93 18.80 -20.11
CA SER A 612 -5.82 19.97 -20.02
C SER A 612 -7.15 19.85 -20.78
N VAL A 613 -7.39 18.76 -21.50
CA VAL A 613 -8.50 18.64 -22.48
C VAL A 613 -9.29 17.33 -22.30
N GLY A 614 -10.60 17.36 -22.57
CA GLY A 614 -11.47 16.18 -22.59
C GLY A 614 -11.90 15.67 -21.21
N ILE A 615 -12.51 14.49 -21.18
CA ILE A 615 -12.96 13.81 -19.95
C ILE A 615 -11.83 13.77 -18.91
N GLY A 616 -12.05 14.41 -17.75
CA GLY A 616 -11.10 14.44 -16.64
C GLY A 616 -9.90 15.38 -16.81
N ALA A 617 -10.04 16.44 -17.62
CA ALA A 617 -9.09 17.53 -17.73
C ALA A 617 -8.69 18.16 -16.37
N LEU A 618 -7.44 18.59 -16.26
CA LEU A 618 -6.81 19.10 -15.04
C LEU A 618 -6.21 20.52 -15.25
N SER A 619 -6.31 21.38 -14.23
CA SER A 619 -5.65 22.70 -14.20
C SER A 619 -4.30 22.66 -13.49
N ALA A 620 -3.48 23.70 -13.69
CA ALA A 620 -2.17 23.86 -13.07
C ALA A 620 -2.26 24.34 -11.60
N ARG A 621 -3.11 23.68 -10.79
CA ARG A 621 -3.50 24.05 -9.42
C ARG A 621 -2.35 24.25 -8.42
N GLU A 622 -1.14 23.74 -8.70
CA GLU A 622 0.06 24.08 -7.92
C GLU A 622 0.38 25.60 -7.98
N ALA A 623 0.21 26.25 -9.13
CA ALA A 623 0.46 27.69 -9.28
C ALA A 623 -0.59 28.52 -8.52
N GLU A 624 -1.85 28.10 -8.59
CA GLU A 624 -3.00 28.71 -7.90
C GLU A 624 -2.87 28.59 -6.37
N GLY A 625 -2.37 27.45 -5.86
CA GLY A 625 -2.16 27.25 -4.43
C GLY A 625 -1.05 28.12 -3.83
N ARG A 626 0.00 28.45 -4.61
CA ARG A 626 1.17 29.19 -4.12
C ARG A 626 0.91 30.68 -3.86
N SER A 627 -0.08 31.30 -4.51
CA SER A 627 -0.41 32.72 -4.28
C SER A 627 -1.04 33.00 -2.91
N ASN A 628 -1.64 31.97 -2.28
CA ASN A 628 -2.43 32.11 -1.06
C ASN A 628 -1.60 31.69 0.17
N THR A 629 -0.40 32.28 0.30
CA THR A 629 0.73 31.74 1.08
C THR A 629 0.47 31.62 2.59
N SER A 630 -0.51 32.33 3.16
CA SER A 630 -0.93 32.21 4.57
C SER A 630 -1.94 31.08 4.84
N ALA A 631 -2.57 30.53 3.81
CA ALA A 631 -3.45 29.36 3.90
C ALA A 631 -2.78 28.07 3.40
N GLY A 632 -1.80 28.19 2.49
CA GLY A 632 -1.15 27.08 1.79
C GLY A 632 -0.64 25.96 2.69
N GLU A 633 0.05 26.25 3.81
CA GLU A 633 0.57 25.22 4.70
C GLU A 633 -0.52 24.39 5.41
N LYS A 634 -1.64 25.01 5.77
CA LYS A 634 -2.75 24.31 6.45
C LYS A 634 -3.54 23.41 5.50
N GLU A 635 -3.59 23.77 4.22
CA GLU A 635 -4.43 23.10 3.22
C GLU A 635 -3.65 22.35 2.14
N ALA A 636 -2.32 22.28 2.21
CA ALA A 636 -1.46 21.59 1.23
C ALA A 636 -1.88 20.14 0.92
N HIS A 637 -2.44 19.43 1.91
CA HIS A 637 -2.98 18.08 1.75
C HIS A 637 -4.11 18.00 0.70
N LYS A 638 -4.90 19.07 0.50
CA LYS A 638 -5.95 19.13 -0.53
C LYS A 638 -5.39 19.05 -1.97
N LEU A 639 -4.15 19.47 -2.18
CA LEU A 639 -3.49 19.34 -3.49
C LEU A 639 -2.95 17.91 -3.75
N LEU A 640 -2.93 17.05 -2.72
CA LEU A 640 -2.58 15.62 -2.80
C LEU A 640 -3.82 14.72 -2.98
N GLN A 641 -5.03 15.28 -2.84
CA GLN A 641 -6.28 14.68 -3.30
C GLN A 641 -6.44 14.86 -4.82
N PRO A 642 -7.12 13.96 -5.53
CA PRO A 642 -7.47 14.18 -6.94
C PRO A 642 -8.34 15.42 -7.11
N ALA A 643 -8.26 16.07 -8.27
CA ALA A 643 -9.03 17.28 -8.58
C ALA A 643 -10.56 17.03 -8.56
N ASP A 644 -11.00 15.85 -9.02
CA ASP A 644 -12.41 15.46 -9.04
C ASP A 644 -12.62 13.95 -8.79
N LYS A 645 -13.84 13.47 -9.08
CA LYS A 645 -14.22 12.05 -8.99
C LYS A 645 -14.28 11.33 -10.34
N THR A 646 -14.12 12.02 -11.47
CA THR A 646 -14.30 11.49 -12.83
C THR A 646 -13.32 10.36 -13.12
N LEU A 647 -12.03 10.60 -12.87
CA LEU A 647 -10.99 9.56 -13.03
C LEU A 647 -11.20 8.38 -12.06
N LYS A 648 -11.81 8.59 -10.88
CA LYS A 648 -12.14 7.51 -9.94
C LYS A 648 -13.29 6.65 -10.45
N SER A 649 -14.36 7.26 -10.96
CA SER A 649 -15.50 6.56 -11.55
C SER A 649 -15.07 5.72 -12.75
N MET A 650 -14.27 6.30 -13.65
CA MET A 650 -13.66 5.57 -14.78
C MET A 650 -12.84 4.38 -14.29
N ALA A 651 -11.96 4.56 -13.30
CA ALA A 651 -11.10 3.49 -12.82
C ALA A 651 -11.85 2.34 -12.11
N ILE A 652 -13.03 2.60 -11.54
CA ILE A 652 -13.93 1.57 -11.01
C ILE A 652 -14.55 0.76 -12.17
N GLU A 653 -15.01 1.42 -13.23
CA GLU A 653 -15.50 0.73 -14.45
C GLU A 653 -14.37 -0.10 -15.10
N PHE A 654 -13.15 0.43 -15.19
CA PHE A 654 -12.01 -0.30 -15.74
C PHE A 654 -11.72 -1.58 -14.94
N ALA A 655 -11.77 -1.49 -13.61
CA ALA A 655 -11.57 -2.64 -12.73
C ALA A 655 -12.73 -3.65 -12.81
N GLU A 656 -13.96 -3.22 -13.11
CA GLU A 656 -15.11 -4.12 -13.32
C GLU A 656 -14.90 -5.03 -14.54
N TYR A 657 -14.44 -4.48 -15.68
CA TYR A 657 -14.16 -5.22 -16.91
C TYR A 657 -12.72 -5.77 -16.97
N GLN A 658 -12.04 -5.88 -15.82
CA GLN A 658 -10.72 -6.52 -15.68
C GLN A 658 -9.61 -5.85 -16.54
N VAL A 659 -9.66 -4.53 -16.69
CA VAL A 659 -8.61 -3.71 -17.30
C VAL A 659 -7.72 -3.11 -16.20
N CYS A 660 -6.45 -3.52 -16.18
CA CYS A 660 -5.40 -2.89 -15.38
C CYS A 660 -4.77 -1.74 -16.17
N VAL A 661 -4.48 -0.60 -15.52
CA VAL A 661 -3.80 0.54 -16.16
C VAL A 661 -2.49 0.84 -15.43
N ASP A 662 -1.36 0.84 -16.14
CA ASP A 662 -0.08 1.37 -15.67
C ASP A 662 0.25 2.68 -16.43
N VAL A 663 0.83 3.66 -15.74
CA VAL A 663 1.14 4.97 -16.31
C VAL A 663 2.63 5.30 -16.18
N PHE A 664 3.30 5.51 -17.31
CA PHE A 664 4.68 5.94 -17.43
C PHE A 664 4.72 7.45 -17.67
N ILE A 665 5.17 8.20 -16.67
CA ILE A 665 5.15 9.67 -16.66
C ILE A 665 6.54 10.21 -17.01
N THR A 666 6.71 10.62 -18.27
CA THR A 666 7.96 11.10 -18.87
C THR A 666 7.95 12.61 -19.00
N THR A 667 8.04 13.33 -17.88
CA THR A 667 7.76 14.78 -17.82
C THR A 667 8.93 15.65 -17.37
N GLN A 668 8.89 16.93 -17.75
CA GLN A 668 9.81 17.97 -17.28
C GLN A 668 9.10 19.08 -16.47
N THR A 669 7.79 18.97 -16.24
CA THR A 669 6.97 20.01 -15.59
C THR A 669 6.11 19.45 -14.44
N TYR A 670 4.94 20.06 -14.16
CA TYR A 670 3.92 19.55 -13.24
C TYR A 670 2.83 18.85 -14.06
N VAL A 671 2.37 17.67 -13.60
CA VAL A 671 1.37 16.85 -14.32
C VAL A 671 0.21 16.37 -13.44
N ASP A 672 0.19 16.76 -12.17
CA ASP A 672 -0.81 16.39 -11.16
C ASP A 672 -0.94 14.87 -10.93
N ILE A 673 0.15 14.26 -10.47
CA ILE A 673 0.21 12.83 -10.14
C ILE A 673 -0.85 12.45 -9.10
N ALA A 674 -1.27 13.36 -8.21
CA ALA A 674 -2.37 13.14 -7.27
C ALA A 674 -3.66 12.66 -7.96
N SER A 675 -4.00 13.26 -9.10
CA SER A 675 -5.16 12.91 -9.94
C SER A 675 -4.86 11.72 -10.84
N LEU A 676 -3.77 11.75 -11.62
CA LEU A 676 -3.41 10.68 -12.57
C LEU A 676 -3.31 9.31 -11.91
N SER A 677 -2.69 9.24 -10.74
CA SER A 677 -2.46 7.99 -10.00
C SER A 677 -3.74 7.31 -9.48
N VAL A 678 -4.91 7.95 -9.53
CA VAL A 678 -6.17 7.32 -9.12
C VAL A 678 -6.49 6.08 -9.98
N ILE A 679 -6.18 6.12 -11.27
CA ILE A 679 -6.45 5.02 -12.19
C ILE A 679 -5.60 3.78 -11.88
N PRO A 680 -4.25 3.84 -11.86
CA PRO A 680 -3.43 2.69 -11.46
C PRO A 680 -3.71 2.22 -10.03
N ARG A 681 -3.89 3.13 -9.05
CA ARG A 681 -4.22 2.73 -7.67
C ARG A 681 -5.52 1.93 -7.56
N THR A 682 -6.53 2.26 -8.36
CA THR A 682 -7.83 1.55 -8.34
C THR A 682 -7.83 0.28 -9.19
N THR A 683 -7.06 0.23 -10.28
CA THR A 683 -7.05 -0.91 -11.23
C THR A 683 -5.94 -1.95 -10.95
N GLY A 684 -5.21 -1.80 -9.83
CA GLY A 684 -4.13 -2.71 -9.43
C GLY A 684 -2.78 -2.42 -10.09
N GLY A 685 -2.65 -1.32 -10.84
CA GLY A 685 -1.44 -0.93 -11.55
C GLY A 685 -0.42 -0.13 -10.73
N GLN A 686 0.41 0.63 -11.44
CA GLN A 686 1.54 1.42 -10.96
C GLN A 686 1.62 2.77 -11.69
N VAL A 687 2.32 3.72 -11.06
CA VAL A 687 2.91 4.86 -11.75
C VAL A 687 4.41 4.62 -11.83
N TYR A 688 5.04 4.95 -12.96
CA TYR A 688 6.48 5.04 -13.14
C TYR A 688 6.81 6.51 -13.43
N TYR A 689 7.72 7.13 -12.66
CA TYR A 689 7.93 8.58 -12.70
C TYR A 689 9.36 8.94 -13.12
N TYR A 690 9.48 9.63 -14.26
CA TYR A 690 10.75 10.07 -14.82
C TYR A 690 10.78 11.60 -14.83
N TYR A 691 11.30 12.20 -13.76
CA TYR A 691 11.40 13.65 -13.61
C TYR A 691 12.81 14.13 -13.20
N PRO A 692 13.31 15.23 -13.80
CA PRO A 692 12.97 15.66 -15.16
C PRO A 692 13.33 14.53 -16.13
N PHE A 693 12.48 14.24 -17.12
CA PHE A 693 12.77 13.23 -18.14
C PHE A 693 13.88 13.70 -19.09
N SER A 694 14.82 12.81 -19.42
CA SER A 694 15.87 13.02 -20.41
C SER A 694 16.00 11.83 -21.34
N ALA A 695 15.80 12.06 -22.64
CA ALA A 695 16.01 11.06 -23.70
C ALA A 695 17.48 10.60 -23.87
N LEU A 696 18.42 11.11 -23.08
CA LEU A 696 19.81 10.63 -23.03
C LEU A 696 20.06 9.63 -21.89
N SER A 697 19.55 9.88 -20.68
CA SER A 697 19.82 9.06 -19.50
C SER A 697 18.71 8.04 -19.18
N ASP A 698 17.45 8.40 -19.44
CA ASP A 698 16.28 7.65 -18.96
C ASP A 698 15.77 6.51 -19.87
N PRO A 699 16.01 6.45 -21.21
CA PRO A 699 15.49 5.36 -22.05
C PRO A 699 15.89 3.96 -21.56
N ALA A 700 17.10 3.81 -21.00
CA ALA A 700 17.55 2.55 -20.43
C ALA A 700 16.72 2.10 -19.21
N LYS A 701 16.27 3.05 -18.37
CA LYS A 701 15.35 2.74 -17.27
C LYS A 701 13.93 2.51 -17.78
N LEU A 702 13.42 3.35 -18.67
CA LEU A 702 12.09 3.20 -19.27
C LEU A 702 11.92 1.82 -19.94
N TYR A 703 12.92 1.38 -20.71
CA TYR A 703 12.97 0.04 -21.30
C TYR A 703 12.95 -1.06 -20.24
N ASN A 704 13.84 -1.02 -19.24
CA ASN A 704 13.90 -2.10 -18.24
C ASN A 704 12.66 -2.15 -17.33
N ASP A 705 12.10 -1.00 -16.96
CA ASP A 705 10.88 -0.91 -16.15
C ASP A 705 9.67 -1.44 -16.95
N LEU A 706 9.55 -1.11 -18.25
CA LEU A 706 8.52 -1.64 -19.15
C LEU A 706 8.71 -3.15 -19.42
N ARG A 707 9.95 -3.60 -19.62
CA ARG A 707 10.30 -5.01 -19.79
C ARG A 707 9.92 -5.82 -18.55
N TRP A 708 10.28 -5.34 -17.36
CA TRP A 708 9.88 -5.94 -16.10
C TRP A 708 8.35 -5.91 -15.93
N ASN A 709 7.68 -4.84 -16.36
CA ASN A 709 6.23 -4.70 -16.30
C ASN A 709 5.48 -5.84 -17.01
N ILE A 710 5.94 -6.26 -18.19
CA ILE A 710 5.26 -7.30 -18.98
C ILE A 710 5.74 -8.72 -18.68
N SER A 711 7.02 -8.91 -18.31
CA SER A 711 7.65 -10.24 -18.20
C SER A 711 7.65 -10.82 -16.77
N ARG A 712 7.49 -9.97 -15.74
CA ARG A 712 7.46 -10.44 -14.35
C ARG A 712 6.25 -11.35 -14.09
N PRO A 713 6.35 -12.31 -13.14
CA PRO A 713 5.22 -13.14 -12.72
C PRO A 713 4.02 -12.28 -12.28
N GLN A 714 2.91 -12.44 -12.98
CA GLN A 714 1.67 -11.70 -12.75
C GLN A 714 0.42 -12.55 -13.03
N GLY A 715 -0.69 -12.14 -12.42
CA GLY A 715 -1.98 -12.79 -12.49
C GLY A 715 -3.10 -11.81 -12.79
N PHE A 716 -4.01 -12.19 -13.67
CA PHE A 716 -5.12 -11.38 -14.17
C PHE A 716 -6.48 -11.82 -13.63
N GLU A 717 -7.48 -10.95 -13.74
CA GLU A 717 -8.86 -11.21 -13.28
C GLU A 717 -8.91 -11.70 -11.81
N SER A 718 -8.06 -11.12 -10.97
CA SER A 718 -7.73 -11.71 -9.68
C SER A 718 -8.69 -11.26 -8.60
N VAL A 719 -9.04 -12.16 -7.69
CA VAL A 719 -9.81 -11.84 -6.46
C VAL A 719 -9.04 -12.40 -5.28
N MET A 720 -8.71 -11.54 -4.32
CA MET A 720 -7.98 -11.92 -3.11
C MET A 720 -8.86 -11.77 -1.87
N ARG A 721 -8.80 -12.77 -0.98
CA ARG A 721 -9.49 -12.74 0.32
C ARG A 721 -8.62 -13.35 1.41
N VAL A 722 -8.45 -12.63 2.51
CA VAL A 722 -7.88 -13.17 3.75
C VAL A 722 -9.00 -13.70 4.65
N ARG A 723 -8.73 -14.83 5.31
CA ARG A 723 -9.53 -15.42 6.38
C ARG A 723 -8.66 -15.53 7.62
N CYS A 724 -9.24 -15.28 8.79
CA CYS A 724 -8.57 -15.37 10.09
C CYS A 724 -9.22 -16.48 10.93
N SER A 725 -8.58 -16.84 12.04
CA SER A 725 -9.18 -17.75 13.02
C SER A 725 -10.18 -17.04 13.93
N GLN A 726 -11.16 -17.76 14.47
CA GLN A 726 -12.18 -17.22 15.38
C GLN A 726 -11.53 -16.42 16.52
N GLY A 727 -12.07 -15.23 16.78
CA GLY A 727 -11.52 -14.25 17.70
C GLY A 727 -10.68 -13.15 17.05
N ILE A 728 -10.24 -13.32 15.79
CA ILE A 728 -9.62 -12.28 14.97
C ILE A 728 -10.43 -12.03 13.69
N GLN A 729 -10.61 -10.76 13.33
CA GLN A 729 -11.26 -10.30 12.11
C GLN A 729 -10.29 -9.45 11.27
N VAL A 730 -10.40 -9.53 9.94
CA VAL A 730 -9.86 -8.51 9.00
C VAL A 730 -10.62 -7.19 9.20
N GLN A 731 -9.90 -6.15 9.59
CA GLN A 731 -10.43 -4.79 9.73
C GLN A 731 -10.45 -4.09 8.38
N GLU A 732 -9.28 -3.93 7.73
CA GLU A 732 -9.17 -3.23 6.46
C GLU A 732 -8.01 -3.78 5.59
N TYR A 733 -8.04 -3.45 4.31
CA TYR A 733 -6.99 -3.74 3.31
C TYR A 733 -6.42 -2.40 2.82
N TYR A 734 -5.12 -2.31 2.57
CA TYR A 734 -4.45 -1.14 1.99
C TYR A 734 -3.47 -1.58 0.89
N GLY A 735 -3.49 -0.87 -0.24
CA GLY A 735 -2.72 -1.19 -1.44
C GLY A 735 -3.46 -0.78 -2.71
N ASN A 736 -2.97 -1.22 -3.87
CA ASN A 736 -3.57 -0.90 -5.17
C ASN A 736 -4.54 -2.01 -5.57
N PHE A 737 -5.85 -1.74 -5.51
CA PHE A 737 -6.94 -2.65 -5.88
C PHE A 737 -8.28 -1.89 -5.99
N CYS A 738 -9.31 -2.56 -6.51
CA CYS A 738 -10.69 -2.13 -6.38
C CYS A 738 -11.37 -2.94 -5.26
N LYS A 739 -12.29 -2.32 -4.51
CA LYS A 739 -12.99 -2.95 -3.37
C LYS A 739 -14.50 -2.80 -3.57
N ARG A 740 -15.11 -3.70 -4.34
CA ARG A 740 -16.57 -3.72 -4.56
C ARG A 740 -17.33 -4.38 -3.42
N ILE A 741 -16.69 -5.31 -2.70
CA ILE A 741 -17.26 -6.07 -1.59
C ILE A 741 -16.40 -5.81 -0.33
N PRO A 742 -16.96 -5.70 0.89
CA PRO A 742 -16.16 -5.39 2.08
C PRO A 742 -15.08 -6.43 2.44
N THR A 743 -15.28 -7.69 2.03
CA THR A 743 -14.45 -8.85 2.46
C THR A 743 -13.37 -9.28 1.46
N ASP A 744 -13.53 -8.94 0.19
CA ASP A 744 -12.76 -9.46 -0.95
C ASP A 744 -12.30 -8.27 -1.79
N ILE A 745 -11.05 -8.29 -2.28
CA ILE A 745 -10.51 -7.23 -3.15
C ILE A 745 -10.36 -7.72 -4.59
N ASP A 746 -10.76 -6.86 -5.53
CA ASP A 746 -10.70 -7.04 -6.97
C ASP A 746 -9.36 -6.50 -7.50
N LEU A 747 -8.64 -7.34 -8.23
CA LEU A 747 -7.27 -7.10 -8.72
C LEU A 747 -7.20 -7.46 -10.22
N PRO A 748 -7.57 -6.52 -11.12
CA PRO A 748 -7.54 -6.72 -12.58
C PRO A 748 -6.20 -7.27 -13.07
N SER A 749 -5.11 -6.79 -12.48
CA SER A 749 -3.81 -7.45 -12.44
C SER A 749 -3.21 -7.38 -11.03
N ILE A 750 -2.42 -8.38 -10.66
CA ILE A 750 -1.49 -8.39 -9.51
C ILE A 750 -0.18 -9.02 -9.96
N ASP A 751 0.95 -8.57 -9.41
CA ASP A 751 2.29 -9.05 -9.77
C ASP A 751 3.19 -9.26 -8.56
N CYS A 752 4.35 -9.87 -8.80
CA CYS A 752 5.29 -10.30 -7.78
C CYS A 752 5.84 -9.20 -6.86
N ASN A 753 5.70 -7.91 -7.22
CA ASN A 753 6.23 -6.79 -6.44
C ASN A 753 5.19 -6.17 -5.47
N LYS A 754 3.90 -6.51 -5.60
CA LYS A 754 2.81 -5.87 -4.84
C LYS A 754 2.54 -6.55 -3.51
N ALA A 755 2.79 -5.82 -2.42
CA ALA A 755 2.40 -6.23 -1.07
C ALA A 755 1.17 -5.44 -0.59
N ILE A 756 0.09 -6.18 -0.28
CA ILE A 756 -1.14 -5.67 0.33
C ILE A 756 -1.01 -5.75 1.85
N MET A 757 -1.28 -4.64 2.54
CA MET A 757 -1.38 -4.61 4.00
C MET A 757 -2.81 -4.94 4.42
N VAL A 758 -2.97 -5.76 5.45
CA VAL A 758 -4.27 -6.19 5.98
C VAL A 758 -4.26 -5.99 7.49
N THR A 759 -4.99 -4.99 8.00
CA THR A 759 -5.09 -4.75 9.44
C THR A 759 -6.04 -5.74 10.09
N LEU A 760 -5.71 -6.14 11.31
CA LEU A 760 -6.45 -7.13 12.08
C LEU A 760 -6.99 -6.50 13.36
N LYS A 761 -8.23 -6.83 13.71
CA LYS A 761 -8.82 -6.50 15.01
C LYS A 761 -9.23 -7.77 15.75
N HIS A 762 -9.29 -7.68 17.08
CA HIS A 762 -10.00 -8.68 17.85
C HIS A 762 -11.51 -8.62 17.58
N ASP A 763 -12.12 -9.80 17.72
CA ASP A 763 -13.56 -10.04 17.71
C ASP A 763 -13.97 -10.79 18.99
N ASP A 764 -13.07 -11.62 19.53
CA ASP A 764 -13.19 -12.33 20.81
C ASP A 764 -11.79 -12.51 21.45
N LYS A 765 -11.73 -13.09 22.65
CA LYS A 765 -10.49 -13.48 23.33
C LYS A 765 -9.96 -14.80 22.78
N LEU A 766 -8.64 -14.87 22.56
CA LEU A 766 -7.96 -16.10 22.18
C LEU A 766 -7.46 -16.85 23.43
N GLN A 767 -7.23 -18.16 23.30
CA GLN A 767 -6.70 -18.98 24.38
C GLN A 767 -5.16 -18.94 24.37
N ASP A 768 -4.54 -18.81 25.55
CA ASP A 768 -3.09 -18.75 25.67
C ASP A 768 -2.44 -20.06 25.22
N GLY A 769 -1.36 -19.97 24.43
CA GLY A 769 -0.70 -21.14 23.82
C GLY A 769 -1.50 -21.85 22.71
N SER A 770 -2.71 -21.41 22.35
CA SER A 770 -3.44 -21.92 21.17
C SER A 770 -2.86 -21.35 19.86
N GLU A 771 -3.10 -22.00 18.72
CA GLU A 771 -2.71 -21.44 17.42
C GLU A 771 -3.83 -20.58 16.80
N CYS A 772 -3.47 -19.37 16.37
CA CYS A 772 -4.27 -18.53 15.51
C CYS A 772 -3.70 -18.60 14.09
N ALA A 773 -4.50 -19.12 13.16
CA ALA A 773 -4.14 -19.24 11.75
C ALA A 773 -4.82 -18.18 10.86
N PHE A 774 -4.12 -17.83 9.79
CA PHE A 774 -4.51 -16.91 8.73
C PHE A 774 -4.38 -17.62 7.39
N GLN A 775 -5.33 -17.41 6.48
CA GLN A 775 -5.29 -17.97 5.13
C GLN A 775 -5.65 -16.88 4.12
N CYS A 776 -4.67 -16.49 3.29
CA CYS A 776 -4.94 -15.79 2.05
C CYS A 776 -5.30 -16.80 0.96
N ALA A 777 -6.32 -16.48 0.16
CA ALA A 777 -6.58 -17.14 -1.10
C ALA A 777 -6.65 -16.10 -2.22
N LEU A 778 -5.86 -16.30 -3.27
CA LEU A 778 -5.87 -15.54 -4.52
C LEU A 778 -6.40 -16.44 -5.63
N LEU A 779 -7.63 -16.20 -6.08
CA LEU A 779 -8.16 -16.76 -7.33
C LEU A 779 -7.68 -15.87 -8.48
N TYR A 780 -7.01 -16.42 -9.49
CA TYR A 780 -6.47 -15.63 -10.60
C TYR A 780 -6.35 -16.42 -11.91
N THR A 781 -6.16 -15.69 -13.01
CA THR A 781 -5.83 -16.21 -14.34
C THR A 781 -4.34 -15.97 -14.60
N THR A 782 -3.58 -17.03 -14.88
CA THR A 782 -2.15 -16.92 -15.26
C THR A 782 -1.98 -16.23 -16.62
N VAL A 783 -0.79 -15.72 -16.94
CA VAL A 783 -0.47 -15.17 -18.28
C VAL A 783 -0.69 -16.16 -19.43
N TYR A 784 -0.64 -17.46 -19.16
CA TYR A 784 -0.94 -18.54 -20.12
C TYR A 784 -2.45 -18.85 -20.22
N GLY A 785 -3.28 -18.13 -19.47
CA GLY A 785 -4.74 -18.24 -19.42
C GLY A 785 -5.24 -19.56 -18.80
N GLN A 786 -4.58 -20.05 -17.75
CA GLN A 786 -5.11 -21.07 -16.83
C GLN A 786 -5.67 -20.39 -15.57
N ARG A 787 -6.86 -20.79 -15.10
CA ARG A 787 -7.44 -20.32 -13.83
C ARG A 787 -6.88 -21.15 -12.67
N ARG A 788 -6.32 -20.49 -11.66
CA ARG A 788 -5.69 -21.11 -10.47
C ARG A 788 -6.12 -20.43 -9.18
N ILE A 789 -5.99 -21.13 -8.06
CA ILE A 789 -6.21 -20.59 -6.72
C ILE A 789 -4.92 -20.78 -5.93
N ARG A 790 -4.12 -19.72 -5.73
CA ARG A 790 -2.98 -19.77 -4.82
C ARG A 790 -3.49 -19.58 -3.39
N VAL A 791 -3.13 -20.51 -2.50
CA VAL A 791 -3.49 -20.47 -1.08
C VAL A 791 -2.22 -20.38 -0.25
N THR A 792 -2.21 -19.44 0.68
CA THR A 792 -1.07 -19.12 1.54
C THR A 792 -1.57 -19.08 2.98
N THR A 793 -1.14 -20.05 3.78
CA THR A 793 -1.59 -20.29 5.15
C THR A 793 -0.45 -20.10 6.13
N LEU A 794 -0.69 -19.31 7.18
CA LEU A 794 0.25 -18.97 8.25
C LEU A 794 -0.42 -19.26 9.59
N SER A 795 0.17 -20.12 10.43
CA SER A 795 -0.30 -20.38 11.78
C SER A 795 0.73 -19.93 12.82
N LEU A 796 0.28 -19.13 13.78
CA LEU A 796 1.08 -18.48 14.81
C LEU A 796 0.51 -18.76 16.21
N PRO A 797 1.32 -19.02 17.24
CA PRO A 797 0.84 -19.26 18.59
C PRO A 797 0.35 -17.97 19.26
N CYS A 798 -0.60 -18.09 20.18
CA CYS A 798 -1.13 -16.98 20.98
C CYS A 798 -0.38 -16.83 22.30
N THR A 799 -0.25 -15.60 22.79
CA THR A 799 0.43 -15.28 24.06
C THR A 799 -0.40 -14.31 24.91
N SER A 800 -0.52 -14.60 26.21
CA SER A 800 -1.00 -13.67 27.24
C SER A 800 0.10 -12.73 27.75
N ASN A 801 1.37 -13.04 27.46
CA ASN A 801 2.53 -12.36 28.01
C ASN A 801 3.02 -11.21 27.11
N LEU A 802 3.02 -9.99 27.64
CA LEU A 802 3.43 -8.77 26.93
C LEU A 802 4.93 -8.78 26.52
N SER A 803 5.82 -9.32 27.35
CA SER A 803 7.25 -9.40 27.02
C SER A 803 7.52 -10.34 25.85
N ASN A 804 6.66 -11.33 25.60
CA ASN A 804 6.78 -12.21 24.44
C ASN A 804 6.34 -11.52 23.15
N LEU A 805 5.39 -10.58 23.20
CA LEU A 805 5.02 -9.77 22.02
C LEU A 805 6.22 -8.95 21.53
N TYR A 806 6.95 -8.27 22.44
CA TYR A 806 8.15 -7.52 22.07
C TYR A 806 9.33 -8.39 21.59
N ARG A 807 9.39 -9.67 22.00
CA ARG A 807 10.38 -10.64 21.47
C ARG A 807 10.01 -11.19 20.10
N SER A 808 8.74 -11.11 19.70
CA SER A 808 8.22 -11.71 18.47
C SER A 808 7.75 -10.69 17.43
N ALA A 809 7.91 -9.39 17.70
CA ALA A 809 7.62 -8.31 16.76
C ALA A 809 8.57 -8.35 15.56
N ASP A 810 8.02 -8.31 14.34
CA ASP A 810 8.78 -8.21 13.10
C ASP A 810 8.97 -6.72 12.77
N LEU A 811 10.20 -6.21 12.99
CA LEU A 811 10.58 -4.81 12.78
C LEU A 811 10.25 -4.30 11.37
N ASP A 812 10.69 -5.04 10.36
CA ASP A 812 10.59 -4.64 8.96
C ASP A 812 9.11 -4.54 8.54
N THR A 813 8.27 -5.43 9.08
CA THR A 813 6.82 -5.48 8.86
C THR A 813 6.09 -4.38 9.65
N GLN A 814 6.41 -4.17 10.93
CA GLN A 814 5.88 -3.05 11.73
C GLN A 814 6.19 -1.70 11.08
N PHE A 815 7.44 -1.51 10.65
CA PHE A 815 7.86 -0.27 10.00
C PHE A 815 7.20 -0.09 8.62
N THR A 816 7.02 -1.17 7.85
CA THR A 816 6.26 -1.13 6.60
C THR A 816 4.79 -0.74 6.84
N CYS A 817 4.19 -1.14 7.98
CA CYS A 817 2.86 -0.67 8.37
C CYS A 817 2.83 0.84 8.61
N PHE A 818 3.76 1.39 9.39
CA PHE A 818 3.85 2.85 9.63
C PHE A 818 3.98 3.62 8.31
N MET A 819 4.85 3.16 7.40
CA MET A 819 5.04 3.79 6.10
C MET A 819 3.77 3.78 5.24
N LYS A 820 3.03 2.67 5.20
CA LYS A 820 1.76 2.55 4.45
C LYS A 820 0.61 3.35 5.09
N GLN A 821 0.56 3.46 6.42
CA GLN A 821 -0.38 4.33 7.13
C GLN A 821 -0.14 5.80 6.77
N ALA A 822 1.11 6.27 6.89
CA ALA A 822 1.48 7.63 6.52
C ALA A 822 1.09 7.96 5.07
N ALA A 823 1.36 7.07 4.12
CA ALA A 823 0.94 7.25 2.72
C ALA A 823 -0.59 7.37 2.54
N ASN A 824 -1.38 6.66 3.35
CA ASN A 824 -2.84 6.71 3.32
C ASN A 824 -3.39 7.99 3.99
N GLU A 825 -2.74 8.52 5.02
CA GLU A 825 -3.16 9.71 5.77
C GLU A 825 -2.74 11.04 5.14
N ILE A 826 -1.57 11.11 4.49
CA ILE A 826 -1.03 12.35 3.92
C ILE A 826 -2.04 13.12 3.01
N PRO A 827 -2.88 12.48 2.18
CA PRO A 827 -3.90 13.19 1.39
C PRO A 827 -5.06 13.78 2.22
N SER A 828 -5.41 13.17 3.36
CA SER A 828 -6.57 13.60 4.19
C SER A 828 -6.20 14.49 5.36
N THR A 829 -4.93 14.44 5.79
CA THR A 829 -4.49 14.92 7.11
C THR A 829 -3.32 15.89 6.94
N PRO A 830 -3.28 17.04 7.64
CA PRO A 830 -2.13 17.95 7.60
C PRO A 830 -0.81 17.24 7.97
N LEU A 831 0.25 17.47 7.20
CA LEU A 831 1.52 16.73 7.30
C LEU A 831 2.12 16.71 8.71
N LEU A 832 1.99 17.80 9.48
CA LEU A 832 2.51 17.88 10.85
C LEU A 832 1.82 16.86 11.77
N ASN A 833 0.51 16.70 11.67
CA ASN A 833 -0.26 15.74 12.45
C ASN A 833 0.10 14.29 12.08
N VAL A 834 0.41 14.00 10.81
CA VAL A 834 0.87 12.66 10.39
C VAL A 834 2.28 12.37 10.93
N ARG A 835 3.19 13.37 10.92
CA ARG A 835 4.52 13.24 11.54
C ARG A 835 4.42 13.01 13.04
N GLU A 836 3.54 13.73 13.72
CA GLU A 836 3.23 13.54 15.14
C GLU A 836 2.66 12.13 15.39
N HIS A 837 1.69 11.67 14.59
CA HIS A 837 1.12 10.33 14.73
C HIS A 837 2.17 9.22 14.57
N MET A 838 3.00 9.27 13.54
CA MET A 838 4.08 8.29 13.33
C MET A 838 5.12 8.32 14.47
N THR A 839 5.42 9.50 15.01
CA THR A 839 6.29 9.64 16.19
C THR A 839 5.64 8.97 17.41
N ASN A 840 4.37 9.27 17.67
CA ASN A 840 3.60 8.74 18.80
C ASN A 840 3.46 7.21 18.73
N LEU A 841 3.33 6.60 17.55
CA LEU A 841 3.32 5.14 17.40
C LEU A 841 4.66 4.52 17.86
N CYS A 842 5.79 5.09 17.46
CA CYS A 842 7.11 4.65 17.92
C CYS A 842 7.29 4.86 19.43
N VAL A 843 6.93 6.04 19.97
CA VAL A 843 7.10 6.34 21.40
C VAL A 843 6.21 5.45 22.27
N ASN A 844 4.94 5.27 21.93
CA ASN A 844 4.01 4.45 22.74
C ASN A 844 4.50 3.00 22.89
N ALA A 845 5.01 2.40 21.82
CA ALA A 845 5.57 1.05 21.86
C ALA A 845 6.78 0.95 22.82
N LEU A 846 7.67 1.95 22.82
CA LEU A 846 8.88 1.98 23.64
C LEU A 846 8.61 2.35 25.11
N VAL A 847 7.72 3.32 25.36
CA VAL A 847 7.26 3.70 26.71
C VAL A 847 6.59 2.50 27.39
N SER A 848 5.75 1.75 26.66
CA SER A 848 5.10 0.57 27.20
C SER A 848 6.11 -0.55 27.52
N TYR A 849 7.06 -0.83 26.62
CA TYR A 849 8.15 -1.76 26.92
C TYR A 849 8.95 -1.34 28.17
N ARG A 850 9.30 -0.06 28.28
CA ARG A 850 10.05 0.50 29.43
C ARG A 850 9.28 0.39 30.75
N LYS A 851 7.95 0.51 30.70
CA LYS A 851 7.03 0.47 31.86
C LYS A 851 6.69 -0.94 32.33
N PHE A 852 6.52 -1.90 31.41
CA PHE A 852 5.96 -3.22 31.74
C PHE A 852 6.92 -4.40 31.52
N CYS A 853 8.02 -4.23 30.79
CA CYS A 853 8.93 -5.33 30.43
C CYS A 853 10.40 -5.10 30.85
N ALA A 854 10.86 -3.85 30.90
CA ALA A 854 12.22 -3.53 31.33
C ALA A 854 12.41 -3.70 32.85
N THR A 855 13.59 -4.17 33.26
CA THR A 855 13.98 -4.25 34.67
C THR A 855 14.18 -2.86 35.30
N VAL A 856 14.28 -2.79 36.63
CA VAL A 856 14.43 -1.56 37.42
C VAL A 856 15.81 -0.92 37.21
N SER A 857 15.98 -0.28 36.06
CA SER A 857 17.14 0.54 35.70
C SER A 857 16.82 2.02 35.90
N SER A 858 17.85 2.88 35.94
CA SER A 858 17.67 4.32 36.15
C SER A 858 16.78 4.99 35.09
N SER A 859 16.09 6.06 35.47
CA SER A 859 15.34 6.94 34.54
C SER A 859 16.25 7.76 33.61
N GLY A 860 17.57 7.72 33.80
CA GLY A 860 18.54 8.30 32.90
C GLY A 860 18.82 7.43 31.66
N GLN A 861 18.48 6.13 31.69
CA GLN A 861 18.83 5.16 30.66
C GLN A 861 17.63 4.80 29.78
N LEU A 862 17.81 4.97 28.46
CA LEU A 862 16.91 4.43 27.44
C LEU A 862 17.11 2.91 27.35
N ILE A 863 16.01 2.16 27.29
CA ILE A 863 16.03 0.70 27.14
C ILE A 863 15.07 0.33 26.03
N LEU A 864 15.61 -0.14 24.92
CA LEU A 864 14.87 -0.60 23.75
C LEU A 864 14.68 -2.13 23.82
N PRO A 865 13.57 -2.69 23.29
CA PRO A 865 13.49 -4.11 23.04
C PRO A 865 14.37 -4.46 21.83
N GLU A 866 15.14 -5.54 21.93
CA GLU A 866 16.13 -5.94 20.91
C GLU A 866 15.53 -6.01 19.49
N ALA A 867 14.30 -6.51 19.37
CA ALA A 867 13.58 -6.60 18.10
C ALA A 867 13.23 -5.24 17.48
N LEU A 868 13.02 -4.18 18.26
CA LEU A 868 12.63 -2.84 17.75
C LEU A 868 13.71 -1.77 17.96
N LYS A 869 14.96 -2.17 18.22
CA LYS A 869 16.06 -1.23 18.53
C LYS A 869 16.39 -0.23 17.41
N LEU A 870 15.98 -0.50 16.17
CA LEU A 870 16.13 0.39 15.01
C LEU A 870 14.83 1.14 14.65
N LEU A 871 13.71 0.88 15.34
CA LEU A 871 12.43 1.54 15.06
C LEU A 871 12.49 3.08 15.19
N PRO A 872 13.21 3.67 16.18
CA PRO A 872 13.44 5.12 16.20
C PRO A 872 14.15 5.65 14.95
N LEU A 873 15.22 4.96 14.51
CA LEU A 873 16.04 5.35 13.37
C LEU A 873 15.22 5.32 12.07
N TYR A 874 14.45 4.25 11.84
CA TYR A 874 13.59 4.12 10.68
C TYR A 874 12.39 5.09 10.72
N THR A 875 11.83 5.37 11.91
CA THR A 875 10.76 6.37 12.09
C THR A 875 11.28 7.78 11.80
N LEU A 876 12.50 8.12 12.22
CA LEU A 876 13.14 9.39 11.86
C LEU A 876 13.41 9.47 10.34
N ALA A 877 13.91 8.40 9.72
CA ALA A 877 14.12 8.33 8.27
C ALA A 877 12.79 8.55 7.50
N LEU A 878 11.70 7.93 7.95
CA LEU A 878 10.35 8.14 7.42
C LEU A 878 9.91 9.62 7.54
N ILE A 879 10.12 10.25 8.70
CA ILE A 879 9.80 11.66 8.99
C ILE A 879 10.64 12.65 8.16
N LYS A 880 11.82 12.22 7.67
CA LYS A 880 12.72 12.96 6.78
C LYS A 880 12.49 12.67 5.28
N SER A 881 11.78 11.60 4.95
CA SER A 881 11.52 11.16 3.57
C SER A 881 10.62 12.13 2.78
N ILE A 882 10.59 11.96 1.45
CA ILE A 882 9.80 12.79 0.51
C ILE A 882 8.30 12.86 0.88
N GLY A 883 7.75 11.80 1.47
CA GLY A 883 6.36 11.78 1.94
C GLY A 883 6.06 12.81 3.03
N LEU A 884 6.90 12.87 4.06
CA LEU A 884 6.63 13.60 5.31
C LEU A 884 7.52 14.83 5.57
N ARG A 885 8.59 15.06 4.80
CA ARG A 885 9.31 16.34 4.84
C ARG A 885 8.39 17.48 4.39
N THR A 886 8.65 18.70 4.86
CA THR A 886 7.81 19.87 4.56
C THR A 886 8.07 20.45 3.17
N ASP A 887 9.28 20.28 2.63
CA ASP A 887 9.69 20.70 1.29
C ASP A 887 9.37 19.66 0.20
N GLY A 888 9.73 19.93 -1.05
CA GLY A 888 9.51 19.04 -2.21
C GLY A 888 8.20 19.29 -2.98
N ARG A 889 8.19 18.90 -4.26
CA ARG A 889 7.06 19.12 -5.19
C ARG A 889 5.85 18.28 -4.81
N ILE A 890 4.68 18.73 -5.26
CA ILE A 890 3.40 18.01 -5.08
C ILE A 890 3.46 16.66 -5.79
N ASP A 891 3.92 16.63 -7.06
CA ASP A 891 4.06 15.39 -7.85
C ASP A 891 5.00 14.37 -7.20
N ASP A 892 6.17 14.79 -6.70
CA ASP A 892 7.15 13.90 -6.05
C ASP A 892 6.53 13.22 -4.80
N ARG A 893 5.74 13.97 -4.02
CA ARG A 893 5.04 13.46 -2.84
C ARG A 893 3.86 12.55 -3.23
N SER A 894 3.09 12.91 -4.26
CA SER A 894 2.02 12.06 -4.82
C SER A 894 2.53 10.75 -5.42
N PHE A 895 3.72 10.78 -6.02
CA PHE A 895 4.42 9.58 -6.47
C PHE A 895 4.84 8.71 -5.28
N TRP A 896 5.51 9.29 -4.27
CA TRP A 896 5.91 8.59 -3.05
C TRP A 896 4.73 7.83 -2.40
N ILE A 897 3.59 8.50 -2.22
CA ILE A 897 2.34 7.92 -1.69
C ILE A 897 1.87 6.71 -2.53
N THR A 898 1.88 6.86 -3.85
CA THR A 898 1.40 5.85 -4.80
C THR A 898 2.32 4.62 -4.84
N TYR A 899 3.64 4.83 -4.77
CA TYR A 899 4.63 3.76 -4.75
C TYR A 899 4.53 2.96 -3.44
N VAL A 900 4.62 3.66 -2.30
CA VAL A 900 4.53 3.10 -0.93
C VAL A 900 3.28 2.26 -0.72
N SER A 901 2.13 2.70 -1.25
CA SER A 901 0.84 1.98 -1.16
C SER A 901 1.01 0.50 -1.56
N SER A 902 1.73 0.23 -2.65
CA SER A 902 1.97 -1.13 -3.17
C SER A 902 3.31 -1.77 -2.76
N LEU A 903 4.24 -1.00 -2.18
CA LEU A 903 5.64 -1.39 -1.93
C LEU A 903 5.79 -2.65 -1.05
N SER A 904 6.72 -3.52 -1.43
CA SER A 904 7.11 -4.76 -0.73
C SER A 904 8.07 -4.53 0.43
N ILE A 905 7.97 -5.34 1.49
CA ILE A 905 8.75 -5.23 2.74
C ILE A 905 10.27 -5.08 2.51
N PRO A 906 10.95 -5.88 1.66
CA PRO A 906 12.42 -5.76 1.44
C PRO A 906 12.87 -4.43 0.81
N LEU A 907 11.94 -3.68 0.20
CA LEU A 907 12.20 -2.38 -0.40
C LEU A 907 11.78 -1.21 0.51
N ALA A 908 10.96 -1.46 1.54
CA ALA A 908 10.42 -0.40 2.40
C ALA A 908 11.53 0.31 3.20
N ILE A 909 12.35 -0.42 3.96
CA ILE A 909 13.43 0.20 4.76
C ILE A 909 14.40 1.00 3.85
N PRO A 910 14.96 0.43 2.77
CA PRO A 910 15.98 1.15 2.01
C PRO A 910 15.46 2.33 1.19
N TYR A 911 14.14 2.41 0.95
CA TYR A 911 13.52 3.56 0.28
C TYR A 911 13.57 4.85 1.11
N VAL A 912 13.74 4.75 2.44
CA VAL A 912 13.90 5.93 3.33
C VAL A 912 15.21 5.93 4.13
N TYR A 913 15.79 4.77 4.43
CA TYR A 913 17.13 4.61 5.01
C TYR A 913 18.05 3.93 3.97
N PRO A 914 18.56 4.67 2.98
CA PRO A 914 19.32 4.11 1.85
C PRO A 914 20.66 3.48 2.27
N ARG A 915 21.31 2.78 1.34
CA ARG A 915 22.64 2.19 1.58
C ARG A 915 23.71 3.07 0.94
N MET A 916 24.62 3.62 1.74
CA MET A 916 25.79 4.39 1.28
C MET A 916 27.06 3.52 1.32
N MET A 917 27.94 3.67 0.34
CA MET A 917 29.23 2.97 0.26
C MET A 917 30.29 3.83 -0.43
N ALA A 918 31.56 3.69 -0.01
CA ALA A 918 32.68 4.30 -0.72
C ALA A 918 32.95 3.57 -2.04
N VAL A 919 33.25 4.31 -3.11
CA VAL A 919 33.64 3.78 -4.43
C VAL A 919 34.94 4.41 -4.96
N HIS A 920 35.74 4.99 -4.05
CA HIS A 920 37.09 5.51 -4.32
C HIS A 920 38.18 4.59 -3.75
N ASP A 921 38.05 4.15 -2.49
CA ASP A 921 38.86 3.07 -1.92
C ASP A 921 38.18 1.72 -2.17
N VAL A 922 38.59 1.03 -3.24
CA VAL A 922 37.90 -0.16 -3.74
C VAL A 922 38.80 -1.38 -3.92
N ASP A 923 40.07 -1.31 -3.50
CA ASP A 923 40.91 -2.50 -3.32
C ASP A 923 40.51 -3.31 -2.06
N LEU A 924 39.70 -2.70 -1.19
CA LEU A 924 38.86 -3.41 -0.24
C LEU A 924 37.88 -4.35 -0.98
N LYS A 925 38.34 -5.59 -1.20
CA LYS A 925 37.44 -6.74 -1.13
C LYS A 925 36.90 -6.80 0.30
N GLY A 926 35.61 -7.05 0.48
CA GLY A 926 35.15 -7.54 1.78
C GLY A 926 35.91 -8.83 2.12
N GLU A 927 36.22 -9.06 3.39
CA GLU A 927 37.04 -10.22 3.82
C GLU A 927 36.43 -11.56 3.35
N ASP A 928 35.10 -11.60 3.25
CA ASP A 928 34.28 -12.71 2.75
C ASP A 928 34.28 -12.90 1.21
N GLY A 929 34.90 -11.99 0.45
CA GLY A 929 34.88 -11.99 -1.02
C GLY A 929 33.66 -11.31 -1.66
N SER A 930 32.85 -10.58 -0.88
CA SER A 930 31.69 -9.80 -1.37
C SER A 930 32.05 -8.81 -2.48
N VAL A 931 31.13 -8.66 -3.45
CA VAL A 931 31.19 -7.63 -4.50
C VAL A 931 30.87 -6.25 -3.92
N ILE A 932 29.86 -6.14 -3.06
CA ILE A 932 29.47 -4.86 -2.43
C ILE A 932 30.44 -4.51 -1.29
N PRO A 933 30.98 -3.27 -1.24
CA PRO A 933 31.76 -2.76 -0.10
C PRO A 933 30.94 -2.66 1.20
N PRO A 934 31.58 -2.53 2.38
CA PRO A 934 30.85 -2.28 3.63
C PRO A 934 30.04 -0.97 3.56
N PHE A 935 28.85 -0.98 4.17
CA PHE A 935 27.99 0.19 4.20
C PHE A 935 28.47 1.23 5.22
N LEU A 936 28.48 2.49 4.81
CA LEU A 936 28.80 3.64 5.66
C LEU A 936 27.51 4.19 6.31
N PRO A 937 27.55 4.66 7.56
CA PRO A 937 26.40 5.28 8.21
C PRO A 937 25.96 6.56 7.50
N LEU A 938 24.67 6.92 7.62
CA LEU A 938 24.06 8.00 6.84
C LEU A 938 24.26 9.39 7.46
N SER A 939 25.53 9.78 7.62
CA SER A 939 25.96 11.08 8.15
C SER A 939 27.10 11.67 7.32
N SER A 940 27.10 13.00 7.17
CA SER A 940 28.15 13.77 6.50
C SER A 940 29.52 13.67 7.19
N GLU A 941 29.59 13.23 8.46
CA GLU A 941 30.86 12.89 9.12
C GLU A 941 31.63 11.74 8.42
N HIS A 942 30.97 10.97 7.56
CA HIS A 942 31.57 9.89 6.76
C HIS A 942 31.79 10.25 5.27
N VAL A 943 31.58 11.52 4.88
CA VAL A 943 31.70 12.00 3.49
C VAL A 943 32.82 13.03 3.39
N SER A 944 33.94 12.67 2.78
CA SER A 944 35.10 13.53 2.57
C SER A 944 35.11 14.18 1.18
N ASP A 945 35.83 15.31 1.05
CA ASP A 945 35.93 16.04 -0.22
C ASP A 945 36.86 15.39 -1.25
N ASP A 946 37.74 14.47 -0.82
CA ASP A 946 38.60 13.65 -1.68
C ASP A 946 37.97 12.30 -2.09
N GLY A 947 36.78 11.99 -1.57
CA GLY A 947 36.08 10.72 -1.80
C GLY A 947 35.01 10.75 -2.91
N VAL A 948 34.75 9.57 -3.47
CA VAL A 948 33.59 9.26 -4.33
C VAL A 948 32.70 8.24 -3.63
N TYR A 949 31.39 8.49 -3.60
CA TYR A 949 30.41 7.72 -2.81
C TYR A 949 29.20 7.33 -3.64
N LEU A 950 28.68 6.12 -3.44
CA LEU A 950 27.44 5.62 -4.03
C LEU A 950 26.38 5.47 -2.92
N LEU A 951 25.20 6.05 -3.12
CA LEU A 951 24.05 5.95 -2.24
C LEU A 951 22.84 5.45 -3.04
N GLU A 952 22.18 4.37 -2.60
CA GLU A 952 21.05 3.76 -3.30
C GLU A 952 19.86 3.46 -2.40
N ASN A 953 18.64 3.68 -2.91
CA ASN A 953 17.38 3.51 -2.18
C ASN A 953 16.46 2.41 -2.75
N GLY A 954 16.96 1.59 -3.68
CA GLY A 954 16.19 0.58 -4.42
C GLY A 954 15.49 1.06 -5.71
N GLU A 955 15.40 2.36 -5.96
CA GLU A 955 14.80 2.96 -7.17
C GLU A 955 15.80 3.87 -7.92
N ASP A 956 16.41 4.78 -7.18
CA ASP A 956 17.47 5.70 -7.61
C ASP A 956 18.81 5.26 -7.01
N ALA A 957 19.90 5.64 -7.67
CA ALA A 957 21.25 5.63 -7.13
C ALA A 957 21.97 6.95 -7.43
N LEU A 958 22.43 7.61 -6.37
CA LEU A 958 23.17 8.86 -6.40
C LEU A 958 24.66 8.56 -6.27
N ILE A 959 25.49 9.10 -7.16
CA ILE A 959 26.94 9.03 -7.08
C ILE A 959 27.45 10.43 -6.73
N TYR A 960 27.93 10.61 -5.50
CA TYR A 960 28.53 11.87 -5.05
C TYR A 960 30.03 11.89 -5.34
N VAL A 961 30.49 13.00 -5.90
CA VAL A 961 31.91 13.27 -6.18
C VAL A 961 32.34 14.50 -5.37
N GLY A 962 33.30 14.31 -4.48
CA GLY A 962 33.90 15.39 -3.69
C GLY A 962 34.71 16.37 -4.55
N SER A 963 34.95 17.57 -4.03
CA SER A 963 35.61 18.67 -4.76
C SER A 963 37.13 18.55 -4.91
N THR A 964 37.78 17.62 -4.22
CA THR A 964 39.23 17.38 -4.21
C THR A 964 39.60 15.93 -4.50
N VAL A 965 38.73 15.18 -5.19
CA VAL A 965 38.98 13.81 -5.66
C VAL A 965 40.18 13.79 -6.63
N ASP A 966 41.02 12.77 -6.53
CA ASP A 966 42.19 12.61 -7.39
C ASP A 966 41.80 12.44 -8.88
N SER A 967 42.52 13.11 -9.77
CA SER A 967 42.23 13.14 -11.21
C SER A 967 42.32 11.77 -11.88
N ASN A 968 43.16 10.85 -11.38
CA ASN A 968 43.22 9.48 -11.89
C ASN A 968 41.94 8.70 -11.56
N ILE A 969 41.35 8.91 -10.36
CA ILE A 969 40.07 8.30 -9.96
C ILE A 969 38.93 8.83 -10.85
N LEU A 970 38.90 10.14 -11.14
CA LEU A 970 37.92 10.74 -12.05
C LEU A 970 38.06 10.20 -13.49
N HIS A 971 39.30 10.07 -13.98
CA HIS A 971 39.57 9.53 -15.30
C HIS A 971 39.22 8.04 -15.41
N GLU A 972 39.51 7.24 -14.37
CA GLU A 972 39.14 5.82 -14.36
C GLU A 972 37.62 5.58 -14.23
N LEU A 973 36.92 6.31 -13.36
CA LEU A 973 35.48 6.11 -13.15
C LEU A 973 34.61 6.73 -14.24
N PHE A 974 34.95 7.94 -14.70
CA PHE A 974 34.07 8.77 -15.52
C PHE A 974 34.68 9.19 -16.86
N GLY A 975 36.00 9.08 -17.04
CA GLY A 975 36.69 9.51 -18.26
C GLY A 975 36.91 11.04 -18.35
N VAL A 976 36.85 11.74 -17.22
CA VAL A 976 37.04 13.21 -17.13
C VAL A 976 38.27 13.55 -16.30
N SER A 977 38.87 14.72 -16.54
CA SER A 977 40.08 15.16 -15.83
C SER A 977 39.79 15.95 -14.56
N SER A 978 38.61 16.58 -14.46
CA SER A 978 38.21 17.44 -13.34
C SER A 978 36.73 17.27 -12.96
N VAL A 979 36.36 17.72 -11.76
CA VAL A 979 34.98 17.67 -11.23
C VAL A 979 34.04 18.63 -12.00
N ASP A 980 34.58 19.66 -12.65
CA ASP A 980 33.79 20.62 -13.44
C ASP A 980 33.43 20.09 -14.84
N GLU A 981 34.19 19.14 -15.37
CA GLU A 981 33.87 18.43 -16.62
C GLU A 981 32.72 17.41 -16.47
N ILE A 982 32.26 17.14 -15.25
CA ILE A 982 31.22 16.14 -14.98
C ILE A 982 29.88 16.52 -15.63
N PRO A 983 29.31 15.68 -16.52
CA PRO A 983 28.06 15.98 -17.19
C PRO A 983 26.86 15.88 -16.24
N THR A 984 25.95 16.85 -16.33
CA THR A 984 24.68 16.87 -15.57
C THR A 984 23.77 15.67 -15.89
N LEU A 985 23.92 15.09 -17.08
CA LEU A 985 23.23 13.87 -17.52
C LEU A 985 24.24 12.72 -17.56
N PHE A 986 24.08 11.76 -16.65
CA PHE A 986 24.96 10.61 -16.56
C PHE A 986 24.39 9.38 -17.26
N VAL A 987 25.24 8.72 -18.04
CA VAL A 987 25.02 7.36 -18.54
C VAL A 987 26.22 6.54 -18.09
N LEU A 988 25.97 5.46 -17.32
CA LEU A 988 27.05 4.60 -16.84
C LEU A 988 27.74 3.91 -18.03
N GLN A 989 29.04 4.18 -18.15
CA GLN A 989 29.93 3.49 -19.08
C GLN A 989 30.79 2.49 -18.30
N GLN A 990 31.35 1.51 -19.01
CA GLN A 990 32.32 0.57 -18.48
C GLN A 990 33.64 0.75 -19.23
N TYR A 991 34.62 1.34 -18.55
CA TYR A 991 35.95 1.57 -19.09
C TYR A 991 36.87 0.35 -18.83
N ASP A 992 37.96 0.22 -19.59
CA ASP A 992 38.84 -0.96 -19.52
C ASP A 992 39.88 -0.89 -18.36
N ASN A 993 39.44 -0.48 -17.18
CA ASN A 993 40.23 -0.37 -15.94
C ASN A 993 39.53 -1.16 -14.80
N PRO A 994 40.22 -1.51 -13.69
CA PRO A 994 39.61 -2.32 -12.64
C PRO A 994 38.53 -1.57 -11.86
N LEU A 995 38.69 -0.26 -11.66
CA LEU A 995 37.82 0.56 -10.82
C LEU A 995 36.41 0.75 -11.43
N SER A 996 36.33 1.11 -12.71
CA SER A 996 35.08 1.20 -13.48
C SER A 996 34.38 -0.15 -13.60
N LYS A 997 35.14 -1.25 -13.77
CA LYS A 997 34.59 -2.61 -13.77
C LYS A 997 33.94 -2.94 -12.42
N LYS A 998 34.64 -2.73 -11.30
CA LYS A 998 34.08 -3.01 -9.97
C LYS A 998 32.88 -2.10 -9.64
N LEU A 999 32.85 -0.84 -10.05
CA LEU A 999 31.64 0.01 -9.93
C LEU A 999 30.45 -0.57 -10.73
N ASN A 1000 30.69 -1.02 -11.96
CA ASN A 1000 29.65 -1.68 -12.77
C ASN A 1000 29.17 -2.98 -12.11
N ASP A 1001 30.07 -3.81 -11.59
CA ASP A 1001 29.74 -5.05 -10.88
C ASP A 1001 28.91 -4.78 -9.61
N VAL A 1002 29.28 -3.78 -8.80
CA VAL A 1002 28.51 -3.34 -7.63
C VAL A 1002 27.10 -2.87 -8.02
N ILE A 1003 26.98 -2.02 -9.04
CA ILE A 1003 25.67 -1.53 -9.50
C ILE A 1003 24.80 -2.68 -10.04
N ASN A 1004 25.38 -3.65 -10.75
CA ASN A 1004 24.65 -4.79 -11.30
C ASN A 1004 24.27 -5.83 -10.22
N GLU A 1005 25.11 -6.03 -9.21
CA GLU A 1005 24.81 -6.79 -7.99
C GLU A 1005 23.61 -6.19 -7.25
N ILE A 1006 23.62 -4.88 -6.98
CA ILE A 1006 22.49 -4.19 -6.35
C ILE A 1006 21.23 -4.31 -7.23
N ARG A 1007 21.32 -4.07 -8.55
CA ARG A 1007 20.18 -4.26 -9.48
C ARG A 1007 19.59 -5.68 -9.41
N ARG A 1008 20.41 -6.72 -9.23
CA ARG A 1008 19.94 -8.10 -8.99
C ARG A 1008 19.17 -8.20 -7.66
N GLN A 1009 19.75 -7.71 -6.56
CA GLN A 1009 19.12 -7.72 -5.23
C GLN A 1009 17.76 -6.99 -5.20
N ARG A 1010 17.60 -5.93 -6.01
CA ARG A 1010 16.38 -5.12 -6.07
C ARG A 1010 15.34 -5.59 -7.08
N CYS A 1011 15.72 -6.43 -8.06
CA CYS A 1011 14.94 -6.69 -9.28
C CYS A 1011 14.44 -5.39 -9.95
N SER A 1012 15.30 -4.36 -9.97
CA SER A 1012 14.96 -2.98 -10.34
C SER A 1012 16.12 -2.34 -11.09
N TYR A 1013 15.84 -1.60 -12.18
CA TYR A 1013 16.86 -0.82 -12.87
C TYR A 1013 17.02 0.55 -12.20
N LEU A 1014 18.07 0.69 -11.40
CA LEU A 1014 18.39 1.93 -10.70
C LEU A 1014 18.66 3.08 -11.68
N ARG A 1015 17.98 4.21 -11.48
CA ARG A 1015 18.26 5.47 -12.19
C ARG A 1015 19.51 6.11 -11.59
N LEU A 1016 20.52 6.38 -12.40
CA LEU A 1016 21.80 6.91 -11.92
C LEU A 1016 21.86 8.43 -12.09
N LYS A 1017 22.29 9.13 -11.05
CA LYS A 1017 22.46 10.60 -11.01
C LYS A 1017 23.83 10.94 -10.43
N LEU A 1018 24.56 11.86 -11.07
CA LEU A 1018 25.79 12.42 -10.52
C LEU A 1018 25.49 13.65 -9.66
N CYS A 1019 26.12 13.70 -8.49
CA CYS A 1019 25.94 14.71 -7.46
C CYS A 1019 27.30 15.36 -7.16
N LYS A 1020 27.39 16.69 -7.27
CA LYS A 1020 28.62 17.44 -6.94
C LYS A 1020 28.36 18.52 -5.90
N LYS A 1021 29.41 18.92 -5.18
CA LYS A 1021 29.36 19.95 -4.15
C LYS A 1021 28.94 21.30 -4.76
N GLY A 1022 28.05 22.03 -4.09
CA GLY A 1022 27.50 23.31 -4.56
C GLY A 1022 26.26 23.20 -5.46
N ASP A 1023 26.09 22.11 -6.20
CA ASP A 1023 24.93 21.88 -7.05
C ASP A 1023 23.69 21.42 -6.24
N ALA A 1024 22.50 21.64 -6.82
CA ALA A 1024 21.24 21.10 -6.29
C ALA A 1024 21.24 19.55 -6.21
N SER A 1025 22.02 18.87 -7.05
CA SER A 1025 22.23 17.41 -6.98
C SER A 1025 23.06 17.01 -5.76
N GLY A 1026 24.05 17.81 -5.35
CA GLY A 1026 24.75 17.65 -4.08
C GLY A 1026 23.82 17.82 -2.89
N MET A 1027 22.99 18.87 -2.89
CA MET A 1027 21.98 19.09 -1.84
C MET A 1027 20.98 17.94 -1.73
N LEU A 1028 20.60 17.33 -2.86
CA LEU A 1028 19.78 16.11 -2.87
C LEU A 1028 20.50 14.92 -2.19
N PHE A 1029 21.77 14.69 -2.50
CA PHE A 1029 22.56 13.63 -1.86
C PHE A 1029 22.64 13.82 -0.33
N PHE A 1030 22.98 15.03 0.15
CA PHE A 1030 23.02 15.31 1.59
C PHE A 1030 21.65 15.21 2.27
N SER A 1031 20.53 15.41 1.54
CA SER A 1031 19.19 15.20 2.12
C SER A 1031 18.85 13.73 2.45
N TYR A 1032 19.60 12.77 1.89
CA TYR A 1032 19.49 11.34 2.21
C TYR A 1032 20.39 10.89 3.37
N LEU A 1033 21.23 11.77 3.94
CA LEU A 1033 22.01 11.49 5.14
C LEU A 1033 21.13 11.68 6.38
N VAL A 1034 20.18 10.76 6.57
CA VAL A 1034 19.06 10.90 7.51
C VAL A 1034 19.45 10.87 9.00
N GLU A 1035 20.70 10.58 9.35
CA GLU A 1035 21.18 10.72 10.73
C GLU A 1035 21.52 12.18 11.07
N ASP A 1036 21.84 13.01 10.07
CA ASP A 1036 22.22 14.42 10.24
C ASP A 1036 21.04 15.35 10.60
N LYS A 1037 21.37 16.54 11.10
CA LYS A 1037 20.40 17.62 11.36
C LYS A 1037 20.01 18.29 10.03
N ILE A 1038 18.72 18.39 9.73
CA ILE A 1038 18.26 19.03 8.48
C ILE A 1038 18.21 20.56 8.66
N PRO A 1039 18.75 21.37 7.72
CA PRO A 1039 18.75 22.83 7.79
C PRO A 1039 17.36 23.49 8.01
N THR A 1040 16.27 22.83 7.58
CA THR A 1040 14.88 23.27 7.77
C THR A 1040 14.31 22.96 9.17
N GLY A 1041 15.16 22.63 10.16
CA GLY A 1041 14.76 22.42 11.55
C GLY A 1041 14.51 20.96 11.94
N GLY A 1042 14.92 19.99 11.13
CA GLY A 1042 14.83 18.56 11.47
C GLY A 1042 15.94 18.14 12.43
N GLN A 1043 15.58 17.48 13.53
CA GLN A 1043 16.52 16.94 14.53
C GLN A 1043 17.51 15.93 13.89
N SER A 1044 18.74 15.89 14.39
CA SER A 1044 19.63 14.74 14.13
C SER A 1044 19.12 13.48 14.85
N TYR A 1045 19.61 12.30 14.48
CA TYR A 1045 19.24 11.07 15.19
C TYR A 1045 19.58 11.12 16.68
N VAL A 1046 20.76 11.65 17.00
CA VAL A 1046 21.22 11.88 18.38
C VAL A 1046 20.29 12.84 19.13
N GLU A 1047 19.80 13.92 18.49
CA GLU A 1047 18.85 14.84 19.11
C GLU A 1047 17.46 14.21 19.33
N ALA A 1048 16.96 13.43 18.37
CA ALA A 1048 15.65 12.79 18.44
C ALA A 1048 15.57 11.72 19.56
N GLU A 1049 16.60 10.87 19.66
CA GLU A 1049 16.79 9.91 20.76
C GLU A 1049 16.91 10.61 22.12
N LEU A 1050 17.81 11.60 22.23
CA LEU A 1050 18.15 12.23 23.51
C LEU A 1050 17.08 13.17 24.05
N THR A 1051 16.24 13.76 23.19
CA THR A 1051 15.34 14.86 23.56
C THR A 1051 13.88 14.44 23.56
N ASN A 1052 13.33 13.98 22.43
CA ASN A 1052 11.89 13.70 22.36
C ASN A 1052 11.57 12.38 23.08
N ILE A 1053 12.13 11.27 22.61
CA ILE A 1053 11.86 9.92 23.14
C ILE A 1053 12.20 9.85 24.64
N ARG A 1054 13.31 10.48 25.05
CA ARG A 1054 13.77 10.47 26.45
C ARG A 1054 12.92 11.32 27.39
N GLU A 1055 12.51 12.53 27.00
CA GLU A 1055 11.63 13.35 27.85
C GLU A 1055 10.21 12.77 27.90
N GLU A 1056 9.67 12.23 26.80
CA GLU A 1056 8.36 11.57 26.81
C GLU A 1056 8.37 10.27 27.63
N ILE A 1057 9.46 9.49 27.62
CA ILE A 1057 9.65 8.39 28.58
C ILE A 1057 9.62 8.90 30.03
N LYS A 1058 10.32 9.99 30.36
CA LYS A 1058 10.30 10.56 31.73
C LYS A 1058 8.91 11.07 32.14
N VAL A 1059 8.19 11.73 31.23
CA VAL A 1059 6.81 12.21 31.45
C VAL A 1059 5.86 11.04 31.61
N GLY A 1060 6.03 9.98 30.82
CA GLY A 1060 5.31 8.71 30.96
C GLY A 1060 5.57 8.02 32.30
N ASP A 1061 6.84 7.96 32.73
CA ASP A 1061 7.26 7.41 34.03
C ASP A 1061 6.66 8.20 35.21
N THR A 1062 6.63 9.52 35.09
CA THR A 1062 6.10 10.45 36.11
C THR A 1062 4.58 10.37 36.19
N SER A 1063 3.91 10.33 35.05
CA SER A 1063 2.45 10.16 34.96
C SER A 1063 2.02 8.76 35.41
N ALA A 1064 2.80 7.74 35.09
CA ALA A 1064 2.58 6.38 35.57
C ALA A 1064 2.68 6.29 37.10
N LYS A 1065 3.74 6.85 37.70
CA LYS A 1065 3.89 6.94 39.17
C LYS A 1065 2.70 7.65 39.79
N LYS A 1066 2.34 8.84 39.29
CA LYS A 1066 1.18 9.60 39.78
C LYS A 1066 -0.13 8.80 39.68
N SER A 1067 -0.38 8.11 38.56
CA SER A 1067 -1.56 7.24 38.40
C SER A 1067 -1.54 5.98 39.27
N THR A 1068 -0.35 5.55 39.72
CA THR A 1068 -0.18 4.41 40.63
C THR A 1068 -0.33 4.83 42.08
N GLU A 1069 0.16 6.01 42.47
CA GLU A 1069 -0.15 6.66 43.75
C GLU A 1069 -1.63 7.03 43.87
N GLU A 1070 -2.28 7.43 42.78
CA GLU A 1070 -3.71 7.76 42.75
C GLU A 1070 -4.58 6.49 42.83
N LYS A 1071 -4.15 5.38 42.22
CA LYS A 1071 -4.75 4.06 42.41
C LYS A 1071 -4.45 3.45 43.79
N SER A 1072 -3.26 3.66 44.36
CA SER A 1072 -2.98 3.24 45.73
C SER A 1072 -3.87 4.01 46.68
N ARG A 1073 -3.91 5.35 46.59
CA ARG A 1073 -4.75 6.20 47.43
C ARG A 1073 -6.23 5.90 47.32
N THR A 1074 -6.75 5.58 46.13
CA THR A 1074 -8.16 5.15 46.00
C THR A 1074 -8.42 3.73 46.48
N SER A 1075 -7.39 2.86 46.57
CA SER A 1075 -7.50 1.58 47.28
C SER A 1075 -7.35 1.74 48.80
N GLU A 1076 -6.47 2.62 49.28
CA GLU A 1076 -6.25 2.96 50.69
C GLU A 1076 -7.51 3.64 51.25
N GLN A 1077 -8.04 4.68 50.60
CA GLN A 1077 -9.33 5.30 50.96
C GLN A 1077 -10.51 4.31 50.93
N LYS A 1078 -10.44 3.25 50.11
CA LYS A 1078 -11.47 2.21 50.08
C LYS A 1078 -11.31 1.17 51.18
N TYR A 1079 -10.09 0.96 51.69
CA TYR A 1079 -9.84 0.18 52.90
C TYR A 1079 -10.17 0.99 54.17
N ASP A 1080 -9.74 2.25 54.24
CA ASP A 1080 -10.04 3.16 55.34
C ASP A 1080 -11.56 3.29 55.53
N LYS A 1081 -12.32 3.55 54.45
CA LYS A 1081 -13.78 3.69 54.52
C LYS A 1081 -14.50 2.40 54.92
N VAL A 1082 -13.99 1.23 54.55
CA VAL A 1082 -14.52 -0.05 55.06
C VAL A 1082 -14.20 -0.22 56.55
N SER A 1083 -13.01 0.18 56.99
CA SER A 1083 -12.66 0.16 58.44
C SER A 1083 -13.39 1.20 59.29
N GLU A 1084 -13.95 2.23 58.65
CA GLU A 1084 -14.81 3.24 59.27
C GLU A 1084 -16.26 2.72 59.35
N GLU A 1085 -16.78 2.12 58.27
CA GLU A 1085 -18.09 1.45 58.25
C GLU A 1085 -18.15 0.21 59.18
N ASP A 1086 -17.06 -0.57 59.33
CA ASP A 1086 -16.97 -1.66 60.30
C ASP A 1086 -16.99 -1.16 61.77
N ARG A 1087 -16.39 0.01 62.07
CA ARG A 1087 -16.42 0.60 63.41
C ARG A 1087 -17.77 1.17 63.79
N ASP A 1088 -18.44 1.85 62.86
CA ASP A 1088 -19.83 2.31 63.07
C ASP A 1088 -20.76 1.10 63.25
N GLY A 1089 -20.44 -0.04 62.63
CA GLY A 1089 -21.09 -1.34 62.87
C GLY A 1089 -20.91 -1.88 64.29
N GLU A 1090 -19.68 -1.91 64.83
CA GLU A 1090 -19.43 -2.33 66.22
C GLU A 1090 -20.15 -1.42 67.23
N ILE A 1091 -20.14 -0.10 67.01
CA ILE A 1091 -20.82 0.88 67.88
C ILE A 1091 -22.34 0.69 67.87
N LEU A 1092 -22.95 0.43 66.70
CA LEU A 1092 -24.38 0.10 66.64
C LEU A 1092 -24.70 -1.22 67.37
N CYS A 1093 -23.78 -2.18 67.36
CA CYS A 1093 -23.98 -3.48 68.00
C CYS A 1093 -23.97 -3.35 69.54
N GLU A 1094 -23.02 -2.62 70.13
CA GLU A 1094 -23.04 -2.30 71.58
C GLU A 1094 -24.30 -1.50 71.97
N GLN A 1095 -24.78 -0.60 71.11
CA GLN A 1095 -26.00 0.17 71.37
C GLN A 1095 -27.25 -0.74 71.43
N VAL A 1096 -27.37 -1.68 70.50
CA VAL A 1096 -28.51 -2.61 70.42
C VAL A 1096 -28.51 -3.67 71.53
N GLU A 1097 -27.34 -4.18 71.95
CA GLU A 1097 -27.27 -5.10 73.09
C GLU A 1097 -27.67 -4.42 74.41
N ASN A 1098 -27.33 -3.14 74.60
CA ASN A 1098 -27.76 -2.37 75.77
C ASN A 1098 -29.28 -2.14 75.79
N ASP A 1099 -29.89 -1.73 74.67
CA ASP A 1099 -31.35 -1.50 74.60
C ASP A 1099 -32.15 -2.80 74.78
N LEU A 1100 -31.66 -3.94 74.27
CA LEU A 1100 -32.26 -5.26 74.52
C LEU A 1100 -32.17 -5.66 76.01
N HIS A 1101 -31.08 -5.33 76.70
CA HIS A 1101 -30.95 -5.59 78.14
C HIS A 1101 -31.93 -4.76 78.98
N VAL A 1102 -32.28 -3.55 78.53
CA VAL A 1102 -33.29 -2.70 79.19
C VAL A 1102 -34.71 -3.22 78.94
N GLN A 1103 -35.04 -3.70 77.73
CA GLN A 1103 -36.37 -4.27 77.45
C GLN A 1103 -36.60 -5.61 78.17
N ALA A 1104 -35.57 -6.43 78.36
CA ALA A 1104 -35.67 -7.71 79.06
C ALA A 1104 -36.13 -7.59 80.53
N LEU A 1105 -35.95 -6.42 81.16
CA LEU A 1105 -36.40 -6.13 82.53
C LEU A 1105 -37.79 -5.45 82.60
N GLY A 1106 -38.43 -5.22 81.45
CA GLY A 1106 -39.70 -4.48 81.36
C GLY A 1106 -40.97 -5.35 81.39
N MET A 1107 -40.88 -6.66 81.19
CA MET A 1107 -42.05 -7.52 80.89
C MET A 1107 -42.52 -8.47 82.02
N GLU A 1108 -41.99 -8.37 83.24
CA GLU A 1108 -42.64 -8.94 84.44
C GLU A 1108 -43.62 -7.94 85.10
N LYS A 1109 -44.71 -7.55 84.41
CA LYS A 1109 -45.94 -6.93 85.00
C LYS A 1109 -47.05 -6.59 83.97
N SER A 1110 -47.77 -7.59 83.47
CA SER A 1110 -49.16 -7.42 82.98
C SER A 1110 -49.86 -8.75 82.67
N ASP A 1111 -49.76 -9.70 83.61
CA ASP A 1111 -50.71 -10.81 83.64
C ASP A 1111 -52.05 -10.33 84.25
N VAL A 1112 -53.14 -11.04 83.98
CA VAL A 1112 -54.54 -10.74 84.39
C VAL A 1112 -55.21 -9.53 83.71
N GLN A 1113 -55.97 -9.81 82.62
CA GLN A 1113 -57.44 -9.67 82.64
C GLN A 1113 -58.09 -10.40 81.42
N ALA A 1114 -58.74 -11.54 81.69
CA ALA A 1114 -59.91 -12.19 81.03
C ALA A 1114 -60.39 -11.83 79.58
N ASP A 1115 -61.01 -12.72 78.78
CA ASP A 1115 -61.12 -14.21 78.69
C ASP A 1115 -61.98 -14.58 77.43
N VAL A 1116 -62.19 -15.88 77.14
CA VAL A 1116 -63.42 -16.49 76.55
C VAL A 1116 -63.75 -16.38 75.02
N ILE A 1117 -63.84 -17.55 74.35
CA ILE A 1117 -64.67 -17.96 73.15
C ILE A 1117 -64.30 -17.46 71.72
N ALA A 1118 -64.46 -18.22 70.61
CA ALA A 1118 -64.40 -19.69 70.35
C ALA A 1118 -64.38 -20.08 68.84
N ASN A 1119 -63.76 -21.23 68.51
CA ASN A 1119 -64.07 -22.24 67.47
C ASN A 1119 -64.85 -21.94 66.16
N SER A 1120 -64.12 -22.03 65.03
CA SER A 1120 -64.30 -22.97 63.88
C SER A 1120 -65.68 -23.25 63.22
N LYS A 1121 -65.77 -23.05 61.89
CA LYS A 1121 -66.32 -23.91 60.80
C LYS A 1121 -66.54 -23.06 59.51
N MET A 1122 -66.83 -23.57 58.29
CA MET A 1122 -66.52 -24.78 57.49
C MET A 1122 -67.57 -24.83 56.35
N GLU A 1123 -67.14 -24.94 55.07
CA GLU A 1123 -67.99 -25.24 53.87
C GLU A 1123 -69.09 -24.20 53.51
N GLU A 1124 -69.69 -24.09 52.30
CA GLU A 1124 -69.32 -24.47 50.90
C GLU A 1124 -70.30 -23.76 49.90
N SER A 1125 -69.91 -23.61 48.62
CA SER A 1125 -70.75 -23.40 47.40
C SER A 1125 -71.59 -22.11 47.13
N ASP A 1126 -71.40 -21.60 45.90
CA ASP A 1126 -72.39 -21.15 44.87
C ASP A 1126 -73.35 -19.93 44.96
N ALA A 1127 -73.08 -18.99 44.03
CA ALA A 1127 -73.95 -18.49 42.95
C ALA A 1127 -74.88 -17.24 43.08
N HIS A 1128 -74.91 -16.48 41.97
CA HIS A 1128 -75.86 -15.45 41.50
C HIS A 1128 -76.10 -14.14 42.30
N ALA A 1129 -75.85 -12.99 41.66
CA ALA A 1129 -76.87 -11.99 41.26
C ALA A 1129 -76.25 -10.73 40.59
N ASP A 1130 -77.04 -9.98 39.83
CA ASP A 1130 -76.69 -8.72 39.14
C ASP A 1130 -77.14 -7.44 39.91
N ASP A 1131 -76.67 -6.28 39.46
CA ASP A 1131 -77.22 -4.91 39.65
C ASP A 1131 -77.28 -4.27 41.06
N ALA A 1132 -77.30 -2.94 41.26
CA ALA A 1132 -76.84 -1.78 40.47
C ALA A 1132 -77.02 -0.44 41.26
N ALA A 1133 -76.67 0.69 40.62
CA ALA A 1133 -77.06 2.09 40.93
C ALA A 1133 -76.18 2.84 41.98
N LYS A 1134 -76.02 4.19 41.94
CA LYS A 1134 -76.66 5.24 41.10
C LYS A 1134 -75.89 6.59 41.06
N ALA A 1135 -76.09 7.38 39.98
CA ALA A 1135 -76.04 8.87 39.90
C ALA A 1135 -74.70 9.62 40.17
N ASP A 1136 -74.40 10.81 39.60
CA ASP A 1136 -74.94 11.62 38.46
C ASP A 1136 -73.93 12.75 38.08
N GLY A 1137 -74.02 13.36 36.87
CA GLY A 1137 -73.67 14.80 36.68
C GLY A 1137 -72.62 15.30 35.64
N LEU A 1138 -73.00 15.40 34.35
CA LEU A 1138 -72.78 16.52 33.37
C LEU A 1138 -71.40 17.18 33.06
N ALA A 1139 -71.07 17.23 31.74
CA ALA A 1139 -70.49 18.34 30.92
C ALA A 1139 -69.04 18.90 31.18
N SER A 1140 -68.27 19.46 30.22
CA SER A 1140 -68.27 19.53 28.73
C SER A 1140 -66.99 20.25 28.18
N GLU A 1141 -66.48 19.86 26.99
CA GLU A 1141 -65.58 20.66 26.07
C GLU A 1141 -64.18 21.13 26.59
N SER A 1142 -63.15 21.46 25.77
CA SER A 1142 -62.82 21.17 24.35
C SER A 1142 -61.29 21.30 24.04
N ASP A 1143 -60.88 20.86 22.83
CA ASP A 1143 -59.82 21.38 21.93
C ASP A 1143 -58.27 21.34 22.19
N ALA A 1144 -57.59 21.09 21.05
CA ALA A 1144 -56.38 21.75 20.50
C ALA A 1144 -54.94 21.14 20.62
N HIS A 1145 -54.42 20.78 19.42
CA HIS A 1145 -53.08 21.05 18.84
C HIS A 1145 -51.77 20.35 19.32
N GLU A 1146 -51.13 19.65 18.36
CA GLU A 1146 -49.71 19.73 17.89
C GLU A 1146 -48.53 19.46 18.88
N HIS A 1147 -47.31 19.03 18.47
CA HIS A 1147 -46.62 18.73 17.19
C HIS A 1147 -45.66 17.51 17.44
N LEU A 1148 -45.36 16.58 16.52
CA LEU A 1148 -44.45 16.61 15.32
C LEU A 1148 -42.94 16.43 15.65
N SER A 1149 -42.25 15.58 14.84
CA SER A 1149 -40.81 15.22 14.80
C SER A 1149 -40.31 14.24 15.88
N ASP A 1150 -39.53 13.19 15.62
CA ASP A 1150 -38.36 12.92 14.71
C ASP A 1150 -37.05 13.63 15.11
N PRO A 1151 -35.86 13.01 14.93
CA PRO A 1151 -35.53 11.58 14.97
C PRO A 1151 -34.32 11.21 15.88
#